data_AF-A0A933HD41-F1
#
_entry.id   AF-A0A933HD41-F1
#
_cell.length_a   1.000
_cell.length_b   1.000
_cell.length_c   1.000
_cell.angle_alpha   90.00
_cell.angle_beta   90.00
_cell.angle_gamma   90.00
#
_symmetry.space_group_name_H-M   'P 1'
#
loop_
_entity.id
_entity.type
_entity.pdbx_description
1 polymer ?
#
loop_
_entity_poly.entity_id
_entity_poly.type
_entity_poly.pdbx_seq_one_letter_code
_entity_poly.pdbx_strand_id
1 'polypeptide(L)'
;MTFQGRRFITSESVTEGHPDKVCDQISDAVLDEIMKKDSAGRVACETFITRGMVIVGGEITTKTYVDVDTLVRKTVKEIGYTDNKFGFNYETCAVLNIIGRQSPDIAQGVDVGGAGDQGFMVGYAVNETDELMPLPIMLAHKLVMRLAYARKNRILGYLGPDGKSQVTVEYVDGKPVRVDTVVMSTQHTEDILDRTGARITEDAKKELIEKIILPVIDKKLLDKNAKFLINPTGKFVIGGPQSDTGMTGRKIMVDTYGGIAPHGGGAFSGKDSTKVDRSAAYMARYAAKNIVAAGLARECTIQLAYAIGVAEPVGLYVNTHGTGVIRDEQISEIARKVFDFTPTGMIKKLKLRRPIFRKTAAYGHFGRTDTTFEWEKIDSAGACLHVTSETANLMITLKKGGAGVSLCASNPLSTQDDVAAALVKYHDVSVFAVKGEDNKTYYSHIRNVIASEPDITMDDGADVISTLHKNWRNDRKKILGGTEETTTGVIRLKAMEKDRALKYPIIAVNDALTKHMFDNRYGTGQSTLDGILRATNILLAGRTVVVAGYGWCGRGVAMKARGLGAKVIVTEVDDLKALEAAMDGFYVMPMSEAARLGDLFITLTGNINVVDTAHFNLMKEGAIVCNSGHFNVEINIEGLKSVSKKITQSRPYVDEYTLHNGRRIYLLAEGRLINLSAAEGHPASVMDMSFANQALSAEYLARRGGRLEVRVYPVPAEIDKNIARLKLEAMGIKIDKLTNRQKEYLSTWQEGT
;
A
#
# COMPACT_ATOMS: atom_id res chain seq x y z
N MET A 1 -12.15 15.55 21.19
CA MET A 1 -11.20 16.31 22.03
C MET A 1 -10.06 15.37 22.35
N THR A 2 -8.86 15.66 21.86
CA THR A 2 -7.64 14.97 22.32
C THR A 2 -7.42 15.30 23.79
N PHE A 3 -7.19 14.27 24.61
CA PHE A 3 -6.90 14.47 26.03
C PHE A 3 -5.67 15.39 26.20
N GLN A 4 -5.83 16.49 26.94
CA GLN A 4 -4.74 17.40 27.31
C GLN A 4 -4.26 17.09 28.74
N GLY A 5 -2.94 17.08 28.93
CA GLY A 5 -2.31 16.78 30.22
C GLY A 5 -1.75 15.36 30.34
N ARG A 6 -1.51 14.92 31.57
CA ARG A 6 -0.82 13.67 31.91
C ARG A 6 -1.81 12.57 32.29
N ARG A 7 -1.73 11.41 31.64
CA ARG A 7 -2.51 10.21 31.99
C ARG A 7 -1.63 8.95 31.98
N PHE A 8 -2.00 7.97 32.79
CA PHE A 8 -1.35 6.66 32.80
C PHE A 8 -2.36 5.64 32.29
N ILE A 9 -1.99 4.90 31.24
CA ILE A 9 -2.84 3.86 30.68
C ILE A 9 -2.15 2.51 30.78
N THR A 10 -2.91 1.52 31.23
CA THR A 10 -2.44 0.18 31.50
C THR A 10 -3.12 -0.82 30.58
N SER A 11 -2.35 -1.74 30.02
CA SER A 11 -2.85 -2.92 29.34
C SER A 11 -2.21 -4.18 29.88
N GLU A 12 -2.94 -5.30 29.81
CA GLU A 12 -2.44 -6.61 30.21
C GLU A 12 -2.45 -7.59 29.03
N SER A 13 -1.64 -8.63 29.15
CA SER A 13 -1.65 -9.79 28.26
C SER A 13 -1.29 -11.04 29.04
N VAL A 14 -1.67 -12.20 28.52
CA VAL A 14 -1.38 -13.50 29.13
C VAL A 14 -0.71 -14.44 28.13
N THR A 15 0.02 -15.43 28.62
CA THR A 15 0.64 -16.46 27.76
C THR A 15 -0.42 -17.40 27.21
N GLU A 16 -0.02 -18.19 26.20
CA GLU A 16 -0.81 -19.31 25.67
C GLU A 16 -1.16 -20.39 26.73
N GLY A 17 -0.50 -20.39 27.90
CA GLY A 17 -0.79 -21.32 28.99
C GLY A 17 -1.88 -20.86 29.95
N HIS A 18 -2.27 -19.59 29.91
CA HIS A 18 -3.34 -19.08 30.77
C HIS A 18 -4.68 -19.79 30.47
N PRO A 19 -5.48 -20.19 31.48
CA PRO A 19 -6.67 -21.02 31.28
C PRO A 19 -7.62 -20.52 30.19
N ASP A 20 -7.94 -19.22 30.18
CA ASP A 20 -8.77 -18.62 29.12
C ASP A 20 -8.18 -18.81 27.71
N LYS A 21 -6.87 -18.65 27.54
CA LYS A 21 -6.21 -18.82 26.23
C LYS A 21 -6.03 -20.29 25.86
N VAL A 22 -5.97 -21.20 26.83
CA VAL A 22 -6.05 -22.64 26.57
C VAL A 22 -7.42 -22.96 25.96
N CYS A 23 -8.51 -22.42 26.52
CA CYS A 23 -9.86 -22.60 25.97
C CYS A 23 -10.00 -22.00 24.57
N ASP A 24 -9.51 -20.78 24.35
CA ASP A 24 -9.53 -20.13 23.03
C ASP A 24 -8.79 -20.95 21.97
N GLN A 25 -7.60 -21.46 22.31
CA GLN A 25 -6.81 -22.29 21.40
C GLN A 25 -7.46 -23.62 21.08
N ILE A 26 -8.14 -24.26 22.03
CA ILE A 26 -8.88 -25.51 21.80
C ILE A 26 -10.09 -25.25 20.89
N SER A 27 -10.89 -24.24 21.21
CA SER A 27 -12.04 -23.83 20.40
C SER A 27 -11.65 -23.48 18.96
N ASP A 28 -10.58 -22.71 18.77
CA ASP A 28 -10.08 -22.37 17.44
C ASP A 28 -9.36 -23.54 16.75
N ALA A 29 -8.80 -24.50 17.48
CA ALA A 29 -8.27 -25.72 16.90
C ALA A 29 -9.38 -26.57 16.28
N VAL A 30 -10.54 -26.70 16.96
CA VAL A 30 -11.71 -27.39 16.42
C VAL A 30 -12.20 -26.69 15.15
N LEU A 31 -12.34 -25.36 15.20
CA LEU A 31 -12.72 -24.55 14.04
C LEU A 31 -11.77 -24.74 12.86
N ASP A 32 -10.46 -24.59 13.07
CA ASP A 32 -9.47 -24.73 12.00
C ASP A 32 -9.44 -26.16 11.43
N GLU A 33 -9.63 -27.20 12.26
CA GLU A 33 -9.66 -28.59 11.79
C GLU A 33 -10.89 -28.88 10.92
N ILE A 34 -12.04 -28.28 11.25
CA ILE A 34 -13.23 -28.32 10.40
C ILE A 34 -12.97 -27.58 9.10
N MET A 35 -12.49 -26.35 9.17
CA MET A 35 -12.30 -25.49 7.98
C MET A 35 -11.28 -26.01 6.98
N LYS A 36 -10.29 -26.80 7.42
CA LYS A 36 -9.37 -27.52 6.53
C LYS A 36 -10.09 -28.48 5.58
N LYS A 37 -11.15 -29.14 6.06
CA LYS A 37 -11.86 -30.22 5.34
C LYS A 37 -13.21 -29.75 4.80
N ASP A 38 -13.80 -28.74 5.43
CA ASP A 38 -15.09 -28.15 5.11
C ASP A 38 -15.05 -26.64 5.36
N SER A 39 -14.60 -25.89 4.35
CA SER A 39 -14.50 -24.42 4.40
C SER A 39 -15.83 -23.69 4.59
N ALA A 40 -16.97 -24.38 4.46
CA ALA A 40 -18.31 -23.85 4.63
C ALA A 40 -18.96 -24.30 5.97
N GLY A 41 -18.24 -25.04 6.81
CA GLY A 41 -18.73 -25.48 8.11
C GLY A 41 -19.14 -24.30 9.00
N ARG A 42 -20.27 -24.45 9.69
CA ARG A 42 -20.76 -23.51 10.72
C ARG A 42 -20.31 -24.02 12.07
N VAL A 43 -19.61 -23.18 12.83
CA VAL A 43 -18.97 -23.59 14.09
C VAL A 43 -19.21 -22.50 15.13
N ALA A 44 -19.85 -22.91 16.23
CA ALA A 44 -19.85 -22.18 17.49
C ALA A 44 -19.39 -23.16 18.57
N CYS A 45 -18.09 -23.21 18.84
CA CYS A 45 -17.45 -24.14 19.77
C CYS A 45 -16.82 -23.40 20.95
N GLU A 46 -17.19 -23.79 22.16
CA GLU A 46 -16.71 -23.18 23.40
C GLU A 46 -16.08 -24.24 24.28
N THR A 47 -15.04 -23.84 25.01
CA THR A 47 -14.27 -24.69 25.90
C THR A 47 -14.31 -24.10 27.30
N PHE A 48 -14.59 -24.95 28.28
CA PHE A 48 -14.46 -24.64 29.69
C PHE A 48 -13.40 -25.55 30.30
N ILE A 49 -12.51 -25.00 31.11
CA ILE A 49 -11.42 -25.76 31.74
C ILE A 49 -11.34 -25.49 33.23
N THR A 50 -11.16 -26.55 34.02
CA THR A 50 -10.95 -26.49 35.46
C THR A 50 -10.29 -27.77 35.97
N ARG A 51 -9.36 -27.68 36.93
CA ARG A 51 -8.85 -28.78 37.76
C ARG A 51 -8.66 -30.13 37.03
N GLY A 52 -7.91 -30.14 35.93
CA GLY A 52 -7.62 -31.38 35.19
C GLY A 52 -8.71 -31.84 34.20
N MET A 53 -9.79 -31.10 34.04
CA MET A 53 -10.91 -31.40 33.14
C MET A 53 -11.09 -30.30 32.10
N VAL A 54 -11.29 -30.73 30.85
CA VAL A 54 -11.62 -29.90 29.68
C VAL A 54 -13.00 -30.30 29.20
N ILE A 55 -13.93 -29.35 29.14
CA ILE A 55 -15.26 -29.55 28.56
C ILE A 55 -15.28 -28.78 27.23
N VAL A 56 -15.52 -29.50 26.14
CA VAL A 56 -15.66 -28.91 24.80
C VAL A 56 -17.11 -29.09 24.37
N GLY A 57 -17.81 -27.98 24.17
CA GLY A 57 -19.22 -27.96 23.77
C GLY A 57 -19.47 -26.99 22.64
N GLY A 58 -20.69 -27.02 22.10
CA GLY A 58 -21.11 -26.10 21.06
C GLY A 58 -22.03 -26.71 20.03
N GLU A 59 -22.43 -25.87 19.08
CA GLU A 59 -23.26 -26.23 17.95
C GLU A 59 -22.42 -26.21 16.68
N ILE A 60 -22.33 -27.35 16.00
CA ILE A 60 -21.51 -27.49 14.79
C ILE A 60 -22.33 -28.16 13.68
N THR A 61 -22.30 -27.54 12.50
CA THR A 61 -22.85 -28.07 11.26
C THR A 61 -21.74 -28.19 10.24
N THR A 62 -21.32 -29.42 9.93
CA THR A 62 -20.23 -29.69 8.98
C THR A 62 -20.40 -31.06 8.32
N LYS A 63 -19.74 -31.25 7.17
CA LYS A 63 -19.61 -32.53 6.45
C LYS A 63 -18.45 -33.39 6.94
N THR A 64 -17.65 -32.93 7.89
CA THR A 64 -16.45 -33.64 8.36
C THR A 64 -16.58 -34.15 9.80
N TYR A 65 -15.66 -35.02 10.20
CA TYR A 65 -15.52 -35.49 11.58
C TYR A 65 -14.22 -34.96 12.19
N VAL A 66 -14.29 -34.54 13.45
CA VAL A 66 -13.14 -34.09 14.24
C VAL A 66 -13.04 -34.94 15.50
N ASP A 67 -11.89 -35.60 15.68
CA ASP A 67 -11.55 -36.26 16.93
C ASP A 67 -11.13 -35.20 17.96
N VAL A 68 -12.08 -34.82 18.81
CA VAL A 68 -11.92 -33.77 19.80
C VAL A 68 -10.92 -34.16 20.90
N ASP A 69 -10.89 -35.42 21.35
CA ASP A 69 -9.97 -35.84 22.42
C ASP A 69 -8.52 -35.73 21.94
N THR A 70 -8.20 -36.32 20.78
CA THR A 70 -6.85 -36.23 20.20
C THR A 70 -6.44 -34.78 19.95
N LEU A 71 -7.36 -33.94 19.46
CA LEU A 71 -7.10 -32.54 19.15
C LEU A 71 -6.85 -31.69 20.40
N VAL A 72 -7.64 -31.89 21.47
CA VAL A 72 -7.48 -31.23 22.76
C VAL A 72 -6.12 -31.59 23.34
N ARG A 73 -5.79 -32.89 23.42
CA ARG A 73 -4.50 -33.35 23.97
C ARG A 73 -3.32 -32.80 23.19
N LYS A 74 -3.39 -32.82 21.85
CA LYS A 74 -2.37 -32.21 21.00
C LYS A 74 -2.21 -30.71 21.29
N THR A 75 -3.31 -29.99 21.42
CA THR A 75 -3.29 -28.54 21.69
C THR A 75 -2.66 -28.23 23.05
N VAL A 76 -3.06 -28.96 24.10
CA VAL A 76 -2.50 -28.83 25.46
C VAL A 76 -1.00 -29.17 25.48
N LYS A 77 -0.58 -30.18 24.72
CA LYS A 77 0.83 -30.55 24.54
C LYS A 77 1.64 -29.43 23.88
N GLU A 78 1.12 -28.81 22.82
CA GLU A 78 1.79 -27.73 22.08
C GLU A 78 1.89 -26.43 22.90
N ILE A 79 0.92 -26.17 23.78
CA ILE A 79 0.97 -25.11 24.80
C ILE A 79 2.07 -25.43 25.83
N GLY A 80 2.40 -26.70 26.04
CA GLY A 80 3.52 -27.15 26.85
C GLY A 80 3.17 -27.59 28.26
N TYR A 81 1.92 -27.96 28.49
CA TYR A 81 1.49 -28.73 29.67
C TYR A 81 1.87 -30.21 29.49
N THR A 82 3.17 -30.50 29.56
CA THR A 82 3.76 -31.83 29.30
C THR A 82 4.39 -32.48 30.53
N ASP A 83 4.30 -31.82 31.68
CA ASP A 83 4.95 -32.24 32.92
C ASP A 83 3.98 -32.05 34.10
N ASN A 84 3.81 -33.09 34.90
CA ASN A 84 2.87 -33.11 36.03
C ASN A 84 3.20 -32.05 37.09
N LYS A 85 4.44 -31.57 37.16
CA LYS A 85 4.86 -30.53 38.12
C LYS A 85 4.10 -29.21 37.95
N PHE A 86 3.51 -28.96 36.79
CA PHE A 86 2.72 -27.76 36.51
C PHE A 86 1.22 -27.95 36.75
N GLY A 87 0.79 -29.10 37.28
CA GLY A 87 -0.59 -29.31 37.75
C GLY A 87 -1.62 -29.71 36.72
N PHE A 88 -1.30 -29.53 35.44
CA PHE A 88 -2.13 -29.88 34.30
C PHE A 88 -1.26 -30.54 33.24
N ASN A 89 -1.73 -31.66 32.68
CA ASN A 89 -0.98 -32.46 31.72
C ASN A 89 -1.89 -33.01 30.62
N TYR A 90 -1.44 -32.91 29.37
CA TYR A 90 -2.14 -33.44 28.20
C TYR A 90 -2.43 -34.95 28.24
N GLU A 91 -1.63 -35.74 28.99
CA GLU A 91 -1.81 -37.19 29.09
C GLU A 91 -2.92 -37.56 30.09
N THR A 92 -3.06 -36.80 31.16
CA THR A 92 -3.93 -37.15 32.29
C THR A 92 -5.20 -36.31 32.37
N CYS A 93 -5.33 -35.25 31.56
CA CYS A 93 -6.55 -34.44 31.58
C CYS A 93 -7.77 -35.22 31.08
N ALA A 94 -8.90 -35.05 31.77
CA ALA A 94 -10.20 -35.54 31.32
C ALA A 94 -10.74 -34.63 30.21
N VAL A 95 -11.26 -35.22 29.13
CA VAL A 95 -11.89 -34.48 28.03
C VAL A 95 -13.34 -34.91 27.91
N LEU A 96 -14.27 -33.98 28.14
CA LEU A 96 -15.70 -34.18 27.95
C LEU A 96 -16.14 -33.46 26.68
N ASN A 97 -16.51 -34.24 25.66
CA ASN A 97 -17.07 -33.71 24.41
C ASN A 97 -18.60 -33.73 24.48
N ILE A 98 -19.21 -32.56 24.44
CA ILE A 98 -20.67 -32.34 24.46
C ILE A 98 -21.12 -31.50 23.25
N ILE A 99 -20.42 -31.59 22.12
CA ILE A 99 -20.79 -30.91 20.87
C ILE A 99 -22.07 -31.54 20.28
N GLY A 100 -23.05 -30.69 19.96
CA GLY A 100 -24.33 -31.06 19.35
C GLY A 100 -24.52 -30.50 17.93
N ARG A 101 -25.62 -30.92 17.28
CA ARG A 101 -26.07 -30.33 16.01
C ARG A 101 -26.88 -29.05 16.26
N GLN A 102 -26.70 -28.05 15.41
CA GLN A 102 -27.41 -26.76 15.48
C GLN A 102 -28.93 -26.91 15.27
N SER A 103 -29.72 -26.05 15.93
CA SER A 103 -31.19 -26.00 15.76
C SER A 103 -31.61 -25.57 14.33
N PRO A 104 -32.62 -26.21 13.71
CA PRO A 104 -33.16 -25.82 12.40
C PRO A 104 -33.75 -24.40 12.35
N ASP A 105 -34.27 -23.88 13.47
CA ASP A 105 -34.98 -22.58 13.50
C ASP A 105 -34.04 -21.37 13.43
N ILE A 106 -32.75 -21.55 13.75
CA ILE A 106 -31.71 -20.50 13.65
C ILE A 106 -31.07 -20.47 12.24
N ALA A 107 -31.23 -21.55 11.46
CA ALA A 107 -30.62 -21.66 10.12
C ALA A 107 -31.26 -20.74 9.06
N GLN A 108 -32.53 -20.34 9.24
CA GLN A 108 -33.28 -19.59 8.21
C GLN A 108 -32.73 -18.17 7.94
N GLY A 109 -32.17 -17.48 8.94
CA GLY A 109 -31.67 -16.10 8.79
C GLY A 109 -30.25 -15.98 8.21
N VAL A 110 -29.44 -17.04 8.31
CA VAL A 110 -28.00 -17.00 7.94
C VAL A 110 -27.76 -17.48 6.50
N ASP A 111 -28.67 -18.27 5.94
CA ASP A 111 -28.53 -18.82 4.58
C ASP A 111 -28.90 -17.80 3.47
N VAL A 112 -29.57 -16.70 3.83
CA VAL A 112 -29.85 -15.56 2.93
C VAL A 112 -28.71 -14.52 2.88
N GLY A 113 -27.59 -14.76 3.58
CA GLY A 113 -26.40 -13.89 3.56
C GLY A 113 -26.41 -12.73 4.56
N GLY A 114 -27.37 -12.69 5.49
CA GLY A 114 -27.47 -11.72 6.58
C GLY A 114 -26.62 -12.06 7.81
N ALA A 115 -26.56 -11.15 8.78
CA ALA A 115 -25.83 -11.37 10.03
C ALA A 115 -26.44 -12.54 10.83
N GLY A 116 -25.58 -13.43 11.34
CA GLY A 116 -25.99 -14.61 12.09
C GLY A 116 -26.18 -14.40 13.60
N ASP A 117 -26.05 -13.16 14.07
CA ASP A 117 -26.29 -12.73 15.45
C ASP A 117 -26.59 -11.22 15.50
N GLN A 118 -27.12 -10.75 16.63
CA GLN A 118 -27.32 -9.34 16.94
C GLN A 118 -26.21 -8.82 17.87
N GLY A 119 -25.69 -7.62 17.61
CA GLY A 119 -24.64 -7.05 18.44
C GLY A 119 -23.93 -5.87 17.80
N PHE A 120 -23.03 -5.26 18.56
CA PHE A 120 -22.13 -4.23 18.06
C PHE A 120 -20.67 -4.66 18.20
N MET A 121 -19.86 -4.35 17.19
CA MET A 121 -18.45 -4.73 17.10
C MET A 121 -17.61 -3.48 16.92
N VAL A 122 -16.39 -3.50 17.48
CA VAL A 122 -15.51 -2.32 17.51
C VAL A 122 -14.18 -2.60 16.81
N GLY A 123 -13.85 -1.70 15.89
CA GLY A 123 -12.55 -1.53 15.26
C GLY A 123 -11.82 -0.33 15.84
N TYR A 124 -10.51 -0.42 16.01
CA TYR A 124 -9.70 0.70 16.47
C TYR A 124 -8.32 0.68 15.83
N ALA A 125 -7.76 1.86 15.56
CA ALA A 125 -6.37 2.03 15.15
C ALA A 125 -5.81 3.37 15.67
N VAL A 126 -4.50 3.39 15.94
CA VAL A 126 -3.77 4.58 16.37
C VAL A 126 -2.33 4.52 15.91
N ASN A 127 -1.72 5.64 15.54
CA ASN A 127 -0.35 5.69 15.02
C ASN A 127 0.77 5.71 16.10
N GLU A 128 0.56 5.03 17.22
CA GLU A 128 1.55 4.93 18.32
C GLU A 128 2.63 3.87 18.08
N THR A 129 2.31 2.83 17.31
CA THR A 129 3.24 1.75 16.95
C THR A 129 3.14 1.44 15.46
N ASP A 130 4.14 0.74 14.91
CA ASP A 130 4.16 0.31 13.51
C ASP A 130 2.95 -0.57 13.14
N GLU A 131 2.43 -1.32 14.10
CA GLU A 131 1.23 -2.14 13.94
C GLU A 131 -0.08 -1.32 13.93
N LEU A 132 0.00 0.00 14.07
CA LEU A 132 -1.11 0.93 14.28
C LEU A 132 -2.00 0.52 15.46
N MET A 133 -1.35 0.15 16.55
CA MET A 133 -1.97 -0.32 17.80
C MET A 133 -1.54 0.57 18.97
N PRO A 134 -2.29 0.56 20.08
CA PRO A 134 -1.83 1.25 21.27
C PRO A 134 -0.55 0.66 21.86
N LEU A 135 0.39 1.51 22.28
CA LEU A 135 1.69 1.07 22.79
C LEU A 135 1.61 0.11 24.00
N PRO A 136 0.77 0.33 25.04
CA PRO A 136 0.71 -0.52 26.23
C PRO A 136 0.36 -1.98 25.91
N ILE A 137 -0.63 -2.21 25.03
CA ILE A 137 -1.07 -3.57 24.70
C ILE A 137 -0.03 -4.30 23.85
N MET A 138 0.61 -3.59 22.91
CA MET A 138 1.69 -4.17 22.10
C MET A 138 2.89 -4.58 22.94
N LEU A 139 3.30 -3.76 23.91
CA LEU A 139 4.36 -4.13 24.85
C LEU A 139 3.95 -5.34 25.71
N ALA A 140 2.72 -5.35 26.24
CA ALA A 140 2.21 -6.47 27.02
C ALA A 140 2.25 -7.80 26.21
N HIS A 141 1.76 -7.79 24.96
CA HIS A 141 1.84 -8.96 24.07
C HIS A 141 3.29 -9.40 23.80
N LYS A 142 4.17 -8.47 23.41
CA LYS A 142 5.58 -8.78 23.12
C LYS A 142 6.29 -9.38 24.33
N LEU A 143 5.97 -8.94 25.54
CA LEU A 143 6.51 -9.47 26.80
C LEU A 143 6.11 -10.94 27.04
N VAL A 144 4.83 -11.29 26.93
CA VAL A 144 4.39 -12.69 27.11
C VAL A 144 4.84 -13.60 25.96
N MET A 145 4.97 -13.08 24.74
CA MET A 145 5.57 -13.81 23.62
C MET A 145 7.04 -14.12 23.89
N ARG A 146 7.80 -13.15 24.42
CA ARG A 146 9.19 -13.35 24.81
C ARG A 146 9.33 -14.35 25.97
N LEU A 147 8.42 -14.31 26.93
CA LEU A 147 8.34 -15.29 28.02
C LEU A 147 8.12 -16.72 27.48
N ALA A 148 7.13 -16.90 26.61
CA ALA A 148 6.85 -18.19 25.96
C ALA A 148 8.05 -18.68 25.12
N TYR A 149 8.72 -17.78 24.41
CA TYR A 149 9.94 -18.07 23.65
C TYR A 149 11.07 -18.56 24.57
N ALA A 150 11.33 -17.87 25.69
CA ALA A 150 12.37 -18.24 26.64
C ALA A 150 12.13 -19.61 27.27
N ARG A 151 10.87 -19.94 27.58
CA ARG A 151 10.46 -21.26 28.06
C ARG A 151 10.67 -22.34 27.00
N LYS A 152 10.10 -22.17 25.80
CA LYS A 152 10.15 -23.19 24.73
C LYS A 152 11.58 -23.51 24.27
N ASN A 153 12.47 -22.52 24.30
CA ASN A 153 13.89 -22.68 23.96
C ASN A 153 14.77 -23.00 25.18
N ARG A 154 14.19 -23.23 26.36
CA ARG A 154 14.91 -23.52 27.61
C ARG A 154 15.99 -22.48 27.98
N ILE A 155 15.80 -21.22 27.57
CA ILE A 155 16.66 -20.09 27.99
C ILE A 155 16.54 -19.89 29.51
N LEU A 156 15.32 -20.05 30.02
CA LEU A 156 15.00 -20.09 31.44
C LEU A 156 14.24 -21.40 31.70
N GLY A 157 14.97 -22.44 32.12
CA GLY A 157 14.44 -23.80 32.24
C GLY A 157 13.39 -23.99 33.35
N TYR A 158 13.30 -23.04 34.27
CA TYR A 158 12.35 -23.05 35.39
C TYR A 158 10.97 -22.52 35.03
N LEU A 159 10.74 -21.94 33.84
CA LEU A 159 9.46 -21.33 33.48
C LEU A 159 8.37 -22.36 33.19
N GLY A 160 7.18 -22.14 33.76
CA GLY A 160 5.96 -22.87 33.44
C GLY A 160 5.16 -22.26 32.28
N PRO A 161 4.13 -22.96 31.78
CA PRO A 161 3.31 -22.48 30.66
C PRO A 161 2.50 -21.20 30.97
N ASP A 162 2.02 -21.05 32.21
CA ASP A 162 1.17 -19.92 32.60
C ASP A 162 1.99 -18.66 32.94
N GLY A 163 1.48 -17.50 32.55
CA GLY A 163 2.14 -16.22 32.76
C GLY A 163 1.32 -15.03 32.29
N LYS A 164 1.63 -13.86 32.84
CA LYS A 164 0.92 -12.61 32.62
C LYS A 164 1.90 -11.44 32.63
N SER A 165 1.66 -10.50 31.72
CA SER A 165 2.30 -9.19 31.72
C SER A 165 1.25 -8.09 31.91
N GLN A 166 1.68 -6.99 32.49
CA GLN A 166 0.93 -5.75 32.54
C GLN A 166 1.92 -4.60 32.33
N VAL A 167 1.57 -3.65 31.46
CA VAL A 167 2.42 -2.51 31.13
C VAL A 167 1.60 -1.24 31.29
N THR A 168 2.11 -0.31 32.10
CA THR A 168 1.56 1.03 32.29
C THR A 168 2.45 2.03 31.57
N VAL A 169 1.87 2.80 30.65
CA VAL A 169 2.55 3.83 29.88
C VAL A 169 2.01 5.20 30.28
N GLU A 170 2.94 6.13 30.45
CA GLU A 170 2.63 7.53 30.66
C GLU A 170 2.40 8.22 29.32
N TYR A 171 1.28 8.92 29.23
CA TYR A 171 0.90 9.76 28.09
C TYR A 171 0.90 11.23 28.50
N VAL A 172 1.40 12.08 27.61
CA VAL A 172 1.31 13.54 27.69
C VAL A 172 0.67 14.04 26.40
N ASP A 173 -0.42 14.79 26.51
CA ASP A 173 -1.17 15.36 25.38
C ASP A 173 -1.55 14.32 24.30
N GLY A 174 -1.95 13.14 24.77
CA GLY A 174 -2.36 12.01 23.93
C GLY A 174 -1.22 11.28 23.22
N LYS A 175 0.05 11.52 23.58
CA LYS A 175 1.21 10.78 23.05
C LYS A 175 1.90 9.96 24.13
N PRO A 176 2.33 8.72 23.86
CA PRO A 176 3.10 7.93 24.82
C PRO A 176 4.50 8.52 24.98
N VAL A 177 4.95 8.69 26.22
CA VAL A 177 6.24 9.32 26.54
C VAL A 177 7.22 8.32 27.17
N ARG A 178 6.76 7.50 28.12
CA ARG A 178 7.60 6.49 28.78
C ARG A 178 6.79 5.34 29.37
N VAL A 179 7.44 4.22 29.63
CA VAL A 179 6.90 3.11 30.43
C VAL A 179 7.10 3.43 31.91
N ASP A 180 6.03 3.49 32.67
CA ASP A 180 6.07 3.75 34.11
C ASP A 180 6.28 2.48 34.93
N THR A 181 5.45 1.46 34.69
CA THR A 181 5.44 0.22 35.47
C THR A 181 5.25 -0.98 34.57
N VAL A 182 6.08 -2.01 34.76
CA VAL A 182 5.95 -3.33 34.15
C VAL A 182 5.74 -4.35 35.26
N VAL A 183 4.62 -5.08 35.20
CA VAL A 183 4.36 -6.24 36.04
C VAL A 183 4.54 -7.50 35.20
N MET A 184 5.30 -8.45 35.72
CA MET A 184 5.47 -9.77 35.13
C MET A 184 5.23 -10.83 36.21
N SER A 185 4.25 -11.69 35.98
CA SER A 185 3.99 -12.86 36.82
C SER A 185 4.12 -14.09 35.96
N THR A 186 5.05 -14.98 36.28
CA THR A 186 5.27 -16.23 35.54
C THR A 186 5.15 -17.42 36.46
N GLN A 187 4.51 -18.49 35.98
CA GLN A 187 4.60 -19.79 36.62
C GLN A 187 6.06 -20.26 36.57
N HIS A 188 6.54 -20.92 37.63
CA HIS A 188 7.91 -21.39 37.70
C HIS A 188 8.06 -22.67 38.54
N THR A 189 9.21 -23.34 38.46
CA THR A 189 9.58 -24.46 39.34
C THR A 189 10.03 -23.97 40.71
N GLU A 190 10.18 -24.89 41.67
CA GLU A 190 10.67 -24.56 43.02
C GLU A 190 12.16 -24.18 43.04
N ASP A 191 12.89 -24.44 41.95
CA ASP A 191 14.35 -24.24 41.82
C ASP A 191 14.80 -22.78 42.00
N ILE A 192 13.89 -21.83 41.78
CA ILE A 192 14.18 -20.39 41.88
C ILE A 192 13.63 -19.74 43.13
N LEU A 193 13.12 -20.53 44.09
CA LEU A 193 12.64 -20.01 45.36
C LEU A 193 13.81 -19.66 46.28
N ASP A 194 13.62 -18.64 47.10
CA ASP A 194 14.57 -18.31 48.17
C ASP A 194 14.54 -19.36 49.30
N ARG A 195 15.39 -19.18 50.32
CA ARG A 195 15.49 -20.10 51.46
C ARG A 195 14.19 -20.27 52.25
N THR A 196 13.25 -19.32 52.14
CA THR A 196 11.95 -19.38 52.83
C THR A 196 10.92 -20.18 52.03
N GLY A 197 11.16 -20.40 50.73
CA GLY A 197 10.20 -21.03 49.83
C GLY A 197 9.02 -20.15 49.45
N ALA A 198 8.93 -18.92 49.98
CA ALA A 198 7.77 -18.05 49.79
C ALA A 198 7.90 -17.09 48.60
N ARG A 199 9.13 -16.77 48.17
CA ARG A 199 9.42 -15.80 47.09
C ARG A 199 10.49 -16.33 46.15
N ILE A 200 10.56 -15.75 44.94
CA ILE A 200 11.64 -16.01 44.00
C ILE A 200 12.93 -15.27 44.41
N THR A 201 14.08 -15.83 44.07
CA THR A 201 15.40 -15.22 44.33
C THR A 201 15.59 -13.90 43.56
N GLU A 202 16.46 -13.03 44.09
CA GLU A 202 16.82 -11.78 43.41
C GLU A 202 17.54 -12.02 42.07
N ASP A 203 18.31 -13.10 41.96
CA ASP A 203 18.97 -13.47 40.70
C ASP A 203 17.94 -13.88 39.64
N ALA A 204 16.90 -14.65 40.00
CA ALA A 204 15.81 -14.98 39.08
C ALA A 204 15.04 -13.74 38.61
N LYS A 205 14.85 -12.73 39.50
CA LYS A 205 14.25 -11.45 39.11
C LYS A 205 15.10 -10.70 38.09
N LYS A 206 16.41 -10.60 38.32
CA LYS A 206 17.35 -9.97 37.38
C LYS A 206 17.35 -10.69 36.04
N GLU A 207 17.39 -12.01 36.03
CA GLU A 207 17.34 -12.80 34.80
C GLU A 207 16.05 -12.55 34.00
N LEU A 208 14.90 -12.47 34.67
CA LEU A 208 13.62 -12.14 34.01
C LEU A 208 13.65 -10.73 33.40
N ILE A 209 14.19 -9.74 34.12
CA ILE A 209 14.33 -8.38 33.61
C ILE A 209 15.25 -8.36 32.37
N GLU A 210 16.44 -8.95 32.47
CA GLU A 210 17.47 -8.90 31.43
C GLU A 210 17.12 -9.72 30.19
N LYS A 211 16.55 -10.91 30.37
CA LYS A 211 16.29 -11.85 29.26
C LYS A 211 14.91 -11.67 28.64
N ILE A 212 13.94 -11.08 29.37
CA ILE A 212 12.55 -10.91 28.91
C ILE A 212 12.16 -9.44 28.70
N ILE A 213 12.37 -8.57 29.69
CA ILE A 213 11.83 -7.20 29.65
C ILE A 213 12.68 -6.26 28.80
N LEU A 214 13.98 -6.16 29.10
CA LEU A 214 14.91 -5.25 28.42
C LEU A 214 15.07 -5.52 26.91
N PRO A 215 14.93 -6.76 26.40
CA PRO A 215 14.96 -7.02 24.95
C PRO A 215 13.68 -6.58 24.22
N VAL A 216 12.58 -6.34 24.94
CA VAL A 216 11.27 -6.02 24.34
C VAL A 216 11.00 -4.52 24.37
N ILE A 217 11.35 -3.83 25.44
CA ILE A 217 11.06 -2.41 25.61
C ILE A 217 12.25 -1.57 25.12
N ASP A 218 11.99 -0.62 24.21
CA ASP A 218 13.01 0.33 23.76
C ASP A 218 13.59 1.09 24.97
N LYS A 219 14.91 1.14 25.06
CA LYS A 219 15.63 1.88 26.11
C LYS A 219 15.22 3.35 26.18
N LYS A 220 14.77 3.95 25.08
CA LYS A 220 14.28 5.35 25.05
C LYS A 220 12.99 5.54 25.85
N LEU A 221 12.20 4.49 26.03
CA LEU A 221 10.96 4.51 26.80
C LEU A 221 11.17 4.17 28.28
N LEU A 222 12.38 3.77 28.68
CA LEU A 222 12.74 3.42 30.04
C LEU A 222 13.61 4.51 30.67
N ASP A 223 13.12 5.10 31.76
CA ASP A 223 13.90 5.99 32.60
C ASP A 223 14.32 5.30 33.91
N LYS A 224 15.11 6.00 34.73
CA LYS A 224 15.54 5.52 36.06
C LYS A 224 14.38 5.30 37.04
N ASN A 225 13.18 5.78 36.73
CA ASN A 225 12.00 5.68 37.58
C ASN A 225 11.07 4.53 37.17
N ALA A 226 11.39 3.80 36.09
CA ALA A 226 10.61 2.65 35.66
C ALA A 226 10.59 1.56 36.73
N LYS A 227 9.39 1.08 37.07
CA LYS A 227 9.18 0.06 38.12
C LYS A 227 9.01 -1.31 37.49
N PHE A 228 9.81 -2.28 37.96
CA PHE A 228 9.68 -3.68 37.57
C PHE A 228 9.14 -4.51 38.74
N LEU A 229 7.91 -5.02 38.61
CA LEU A 229 7.27 -5.86 39.61
C LEU A 229 7.25 -7.30 39.11
N ILE A 230 8.19 -8.11 39.57
CA ILE A 230 8.36 -9.51 39.14
C ILE A 230 7.83 -10.46 40.23
N ASN A 231 6.82 -11.26 39.89
CA ASN A 231 6.12 -12.17 40.78
C ASN A 231 5.85 -11.54 42.18
N PRO A 232 5.10 -10.43 42.26
CA PRO A 232 4.96 -9.64 43.49
C PRO A 232 4.35 -10.42 44.66
N THR A 233 3.52 -11.43 44.37
CA THR A 233 2.94 -12.35 45.38
C THR A 233 3.92 -13.41 45.88
N GLY A 234 5.11 -13.52 45.28
CA GLY A 234 6.11 -14.54 45.61
C GLY A 234 5.92 -15.82 44.79
N LYS A 235 5.77 -16.95 45.48
CA LYS A 235 5.67 -18.30 44.89
C LYS A 235 4.50 -18.40 43.90
N PHE A 236 4.81 -18.75 42.65
CA PHE A 236 3.83 -19.10 41.62
C PHE A 236 4.18 -20.44 40.95
N VAL A 237 4.17 -21.51 41.74
CA VAL A 237 4.48 -22.87 41.26
C VAL A 237 3.24 -23.58 40.73
N ILE A 238 2.14 -23.45 41.47
CA ILE A 238 0.82 -23.96 41.12
C ILE A 238 0.11 -22.86 40.33
N GLY A 239 -0.18 -23.11 39.06
CA GLY A 239 -0.77 -22.15 38.13
C GLY A 239 -1.59 -22.84 37.05
N GLY A 240 -2.03 -22.09 36.05
CA GLY A 240 -2.80 -22.63 34.94
C GLY A 240 -4.13 -23.25 35.39
N PRO A 241 -4.65 -24.23 34.61
CA PRO A 241 -5.95 -24.85 34.89
C PRO A 241 -6.07 -25.57 36.23
N GLN A 242 -4.96 -25.82 36.94
CA GLN A 242 -4.99 -26.38 38.30
C GLN A 242 -5.51 -25.37 39.32
N SER A 243 -5.19 -24.09 39.13
CA SER A 243 -5.43 -23.03 40.13
C SER A 243 -6.53 -22.06 39.74
N ASP A 244 -6.90 -22.01 38.45
CA ASP A 244 -7.92 -21.12 37.93
C ASP A 244 -8.76 -21.80 36.85
N THR A 245 -9.93 -21.22 36.56
CA THR A 245 -10.90 -21.69 35.57
C THR A 245 -10.81 -20.86 34.31
N GLY A 246 -10.88 -21.51 33.15
CA GLY A 246 -10.86 -20.84 31.85
C GLY A 246 -12.16 -21.03 31.08
N MET A 247 -12.52 -20.02 30.28
CA MET A 247 -13.63 -20.08 29.33
C MET A 247 -13.26 -19.37 28.04
N THR A 248 -13.67 -19.94 26.90
CA THR A 248 -13.48 -19.31 25.58
C THR A 248 -14.04 -17.88 25.55
N GLY A 249 -13.22 -16.92 25.11
CA GLY A 249 -13.58 -15.52 24.98
C GLY A 249 -13.72 -14.75 26.28
N ARG A 250 -13.34 -15.30 27.44
CA ARG A 250 -13.50 -14.60 28.74
C ARG A 250 -12.65 -13.32 28.85
N LYS A 251 -11.50 -13.28 28.16
CA LYS A 251 -10.50 -12.18 28.24
C LYS A 251 -10.42 -11.34 26.96
N ILE A 252 -11.54 -10.83 26.45
CA ILE A 252 -11.59 -10.01 25.21
C ILE A 252 -10.61 -8.81 25.24
N MET A 253 -10.37 -8.19 26.39
CA MET A 253 -9.46 -7.05 26.49
C MET A 253 -8.04 -7.35 26.00
N VAL A 254 -7.55 -8.58 26.18
CA VAL A 254 -6.23 -9.00 25.68
C VAL A 254 -6.28 -9.53 24.24
N ASP A 255 -7.48 -9.67 23.67
CA ASP A 255 -7.66 -10.07 22.28
C ASP A 255 -7.69 -8.88 21.33
N THR A 256 -7.91 -7.68 21.84
CA THR A 256 -8.15 -6.48 21.05
C THR A 256 -7.14 -5.37 21.36
N TYR A 257 -7.57 -4.27 21.98
CA TYR A 257 -6.86 -3.00 22.07
C TYR A 257 -6.41 -2.67 23.50
N GLY A 258 -6.50 -3.62 24.43
CA GLY A 258 -6.15 -3.40 25.84
C GLY A 258 -7.05 -2.35 26.52
N GLY A 259 -6.47 -1.53 27.39
CA GLY A 259 -7.22 -0.54 28.18
C GLY A 259 -7.58 0.76 27.44
N ILE A 260 -7.33 0.89 26.13
CA ILE A 260 -7.45 2.18 25.41
C ILE A 260 -8.77 2.33 24.66
N ALA A 261 -9.20 1.30 23.94
CA ALA A 261 -10.39 1.40 23.10
C ALA A 261 -11.58 0.63 23.69
N PRO A 262 -12.82 1.00 23.35
CA PRO A 262 -13.99 0.18 23.65
C PRO A 262 -13.87 -1.21 23.04
N HIS A 263 -14.48 -2.18 23.72
CA HIS A 263 -14.60 -3.56 23.26
C HIS A 263 -16.06 -3.84 22.95
N GLY A 264 -16.33 -4.63 21.90
CA GLY A 264 -17.68 -4.99 21.50
C GLY A 264 -17.71 -6.41 20.92
N GLY A 265 -18.90 -6.99 20.89
CA GLY A 265 -19.15 -8.36 20.46
C GLY A 265 -18.90 -9.38 21.57
N GLY A 266 -19.18 -10.64 21.25
CA GLY A 266 -18.88 -11.82 22.05
C GLY A 266 -17.49 -12.40 21.77
N ALA A 267 -17.30 -13.66 22.17
CA ALA A 267 -16.05 -14.38 21.98
C ALA A 267 -15.63 -14.41 20.50
N PHE A 268 -14.38 -14.05 20.21
CA PHE A 268 -13.86 -14.20 18.85
C PHE A 268 -13.57 -15.68 18.60
N SER A 269 -12.78 -16.30 19.47
CA SER A 269 -12.39 -17.72 19.40
C SER A 269 -13.59 -18.67 19.41
N GLY A 270 -13.48 -19.75 18.64
CA GLY A 270 -14.52 -20.78 18.52
C GLY A 270 -15.69 -20.43 17.61
N LYS A 271 -15.74 -19.22 17.07
CA LYS A 271 -16.78 -18.76 16.14
C LYS A 271 -16.27 -18.78 14.69
N ASP A 272 -17.04 -19.36 13.78
CA ASP A 272 -16.73 -19.36 12.35
C ASP A 272 -16.84 -17.97 11.70
N SER A 273 -16.36 -17.86 10.46
CA SER A 273 -16.29 -16.60 9.70
C SER A 273 -17.63 -15.88 9.50
N THR A 274 -18.76 -16.56 9.69
CA THR A 274 -20.10 -16.01 9.50
C THR A 274 -20.67 -15.36 10.76
N LYS A 275 -20.03 -15.56 11.91
CA LYS A 275 -20.36 -14.90 13.16
C LYS A 275 -19.74 -13.51 13.20
N VAL A 276 -20.62 -12.51 13.34
CA VAL A 276 -20.25 -11.10 13.16
C VAL A 276 -19.35 -10.59 14.27
N ASP A 277 -19.38 -11.19 15.47
CA ASP A 277 -18.45 -10.91 16.57
C ASP A 277 -17.00 -10.93 16.11
N ARG A 278 -16.66 -11.89 15.24
CA ARG A 278 -15.32 -12.00 14.66
C ARG A 278 -15.20 -11.21 13.35
N SER A 279 -16.04 -11.51 12.36
CA SER A 279 -15.83 -10.97 11.01
C SER A 279 -16.01 -9.46 10.93
N ALA A 280 -16.98 -8.90 11.66
CA ALA A 280 -17.20 -7.47 11.70
C ALA A 280 -16.17 -6.76 12.57
N ALA A 281 -15.71 -7.34 13.68
CA ALA A 281 -14.60 -6.78 14.45
C ALA A 281 -13.32 -6.69 13.60
N TYR A 282 -13.04 -7.72 12.80
CA TYR A 282 -11.90 -7.72 11.89
C TYR A 282 -12.05 -6.70 10.76
N MET A 283 -13.25 -6.56 10.18
CA MET A 283 -13.49 -5.56 9.15
C MET A 283 -13.44 -4.14 9.71
N ALA A 284 -13.99 -3.90 10.90
CA ALA A 284 -13.92 -2.61 11.57
C ALA A 284 -12.47 -2.24 11.89
N ARG A 285 -11.65 -3.22 12.34
CA ARG A 285 -10.20 -3.03 12.50
C ARG A 285 -9.54 -2.66 11.18
N TYR A 286 -9.81 -3.41 10.11
CA TYR A 286 -9.24 -3.15 8.79
C TYR A 286 -9.58 -1.73 8.30
N ALA A 287 -10.84 -1.32 8.43
CA ALA A 287 -11.28 0.01 8.05
C ALA A 287 -10.62 1.12 8.92
N ALA A 288 -10.59 0.96 10.24
CA ALA A 288 -9.95 1.93 11.14
C ALA A 288 -8.45 2.06 10.84
N LYS A 289 -7.78 0.94 10.59
CA LYS A 289 -6.36 0.88 10.25
C LYS A 289 -6.06 1.62 8.94
N ASN A 290 -6.88 1.42 7.91
CA ASN A 290 -6.70 2.10 6.62
C ASN A 290 -7.00 3.61 6.70
N ILE A 291 -7.95 4.04 7.55
CA ILE A 291 -8.21 5.47 7.81
C ILE A 291 -6.99 6.13 8.46
N VAL A 292 -6.41 5.52 9.50
CA VAL A 292 -5.21 6.06 10.17
C VAL A 292 -3.99 6.01 9.26
N ALA A 293 -3.79 4.91 8.52
CA ALA A 293 -2.69 4.76 7.58
C ALA A 293 -2.76 5.76 6.41
N ALA A 294 -3.96 6.10 5.94
CA ALA A 294 -4.17 7.11 4.90
C ALA A 294 -3.91 8.55 5.39
N GLY A 295 -3.64 8.74 6.68
CA GLY A 295 -3.39 10.06 7.27
C GLY A 295 -4.65 10.88 7.52
N LEU A 296 -5.85 10.27 7.41
CA LEU A 296 -7.13 10.96 7.66
C LEU A 296 -7.35 11.28 9.13
N ALA A 297 -6.73 10.51 10.03
CA ALA A 297 -6.74 10.70 11.47
C ALA A 297 -5.49 10.08 12.09
N ARG A 298 -5.10 10.52 13.29
CA ARG A 298 -4.04 9.83 14.07
C ARG A 298 -4.60 8.66 14.86
N GLU A 299 -5.86 8.74 15.24
CA GLU A 299 -6.60 7.78 16.06
C GLU A 299 -8.01 7.63 15.48
N CYS A 300 -8.51 6.41 15.36
CA CYS A 300 -9.84 6.15 14.82
C CYS A 300 -10.49 4.95 15.49
N THR A 301 -11.72 5.13 15.99
CA THR A 301 -12.63 4.05 16.39
C THR A 301 -13.73 3.93 15.34
N ILE A 302 -14.04 2.69 14.94
CA ILE A 302 -15.23 2.35 14.16
C ILE A 302 -16.09 1.41 15.00
N GLN A 303 -17.39 1.65 15.05
CA GLN A 303 -18.36 0.73 15.61
C GLN A 303 -19.36 0.34 14.52
N LEU A 304 -19.59 -0.96 14.39
CA LEU A 304 -20.60 -1.55 13.51
C LEU A 304 -21.67 -2.21 14.38
N ALA A 305 -22.93 -2.11 13.99
CA ALA A 305 -24.04 -2.83 14.64
C ALA A 305 -24.84 -3.62 13.60
N TYR A 306 -25.28 -4.83 13.95
CA TYR A 306 -26.07 -5.70 13.08
C TYR A 306 -27.32 -6.22 13.78
N ALA A 307 -28.34 -6.50 12.97
CA ALA A 307 -29.54 -7.23 13.35
C ALA A 307 -29.56 -8.57 12.60
N ILE A 308 -30.07 -9.61 13.26
CA ILE A 308 -30.14 -10.96 12.69
C ILE A 308 -30.89 -10.96 11.34
N GLY A 309 -30.30 -11.61 10.33
CA GLY A 309 -30.89 -11.71 8.98
C GLY A 309 -30.76 -10.47 8.09
N VAL A 310 -30.21 -9.35 8.60
CA VAL A 310 -29.96 -8.13 7.79
C VAL A 310 -28.51 -8.13 7.30
N ALA A 311 -28.32 -7.89 6.00
CA ALA A 311 -26.99 -7.88 5.38
C ALA A 311 -26.20 -6.59 5.66
N GLU A 312 -26.85 -5.43 5.60
CA GLU A 312 -26.23 -4.14 5.88
C GLU A 312 -26.17 -3.87 7.41
N PRO A 313 -25.11 -3.23 7.92
CA PRO A 313 -25.07 -2.82 9.32
C PRO A 313 -26.16 -1.80 9.62
N VAL A 314 -26.92 -2.02 10.70
CA VAL A 314 -27.95 -1.09 11.20
C VAL A 314 -27.34 0.18 11.78
N GLY A 315 -26.05 0.14 12.16
CA GLY A 315 -25.30 1.29 12.64
C GLY A 315 -23.85 1.26 12.18
N LEU A 316 -23.35 2.42 11.74
CA LEU A 316 -21.93 2.69 11.50
C LEU A 316 -21.59 4.00 12.20
N TYR A 317 -20.70 3.91 13.20
CA TYR A 317 -20.20 5.07 13.94
C TYR A 317 -18.69 5.16 13.77
N VAL A 318 -18.21 6.36 13.42
CA VAL A 318 -16.78 6.67 13.29
C VAL A 318 -16.45 7.79 14.26
N ASN A 319 -15.33 7.65 14.98
CA ASN A 319 -14.83 8.66 15.90
C ASN A 319 -13.31 8.78 15.76
N THR A 320 -12.82 9.94 15.34
CA THR A 320 -11.37 10.18 15.20
C THR A 320 -10.71 10.74 16.45
N HIS A 321 -11.46 10.79 17.56
CA HIS A 321 -11.06 11.36 18.85
C HIS A 321 -10.64 12.85 18.75
N GLY A 322 -11.07 13.54 17.70
CA GLY A 322 -10.66 14.91 17.39
C GLY A 322 -9.27 15.01 16.75
N THR A 323 -8.76 13.92 16.17
CA THR A 323 -7.51 13.89 15.41
C THR A 323 -7.72 13.86 13.89
N GLY A 324 -8.97 13.84 13.43
CA GLY A 324 -9.33 13.82 12.02
C GLY A 324 -8.94 15.11 11.30
N VAL A 325 -8.47 14.96 10.06
CA VAL A 325 -8.20 16.07 9.12
C VAL A 325 -9.51 16.63 8.54
N ILE A 326 -10.54 15.78 8.46
CA ILE A 326 -11.91 16.13 8.07
C ILE A 326 -12.89 15.69 9.17
N ARG A 327 -14.16 16.10 9.07
CA ARG A 327 -15.18 15.76 10.08
C ARG A 327 -15.48 14.26 10.08
N ASP A 328 -15.71 13.70 11.26
CA ASP A 328 -16.01 12.26 11.46
C ASP A 328 -17.21 11.79 10.63
N GLU A 329 -18.21 12.66 10.42
CA GLU A 329 -19.35 12.42 9.52
C GLU A 329 -18.91 12.10 8.09
N GLN A 330 -17.96 12.87 7.55
CA GLN A 330 -17.44 12.68 6.20
C GLN A 330 -16.60 11.40 6.11
N ILE A 331 -15.83 11.09 7.14
CA ILE A 331 -15.07 9.84 7.21
C ILE A 331 -16.01 8.64 7.26
N SER A 332 -17.12 8.74 8.00
CA SER A 332 -18.17 7.71 8.04
C SER A 332 -18.80 7.47 6.66
N GLU A 333 -19.12 8.54 5.91
CA GLU A 333 -19.63 8.42 4.54
C GLU A 333 -18.62 7.77 3.59
N ILE A 334 -17.33 8.13 3.70
CA ILE A 334 -16.25 7.52 2.92
C ILE A 334 -16.13 6.03 3.27
N ALA A 335 -16.10 5.70 4.57
CA ALA A 335 -15.98 4.33 5.03
C ALA A 335 -17.13 3.46 4.49
N ARG A 336 -18.37 3.95 4.51
CA ARG A 336 -19.55 3.24 3.96
C ARG A 336 -19.45 3.00 2.45
N LYS A 337 -18.79 3.87 1.70
CA LYS A 337 -18.62 3.72 0.24
C LYS A 337 -17.43 2.84 -0.14
N VAL A 338 -16.36 2.87 0.65
CA VAL A 338 -15.09 2.19 0.36
C VAL A 338 -15.09 0.75 0.87
N PHE A 339 -15.70 0.51 2.04
CA PHE A 339 -15.67 -0.78 2.70
C PHE A 339 -17.03 -1.46 2.59
N ASP A 340 -17.01 -2.71 2.15
CA ASP A 340 -18.18 -3.59 2.16
C ASP A 340 -18.31 -4.25 3.54
N PHE A 341 -19.19 -3.68 4.37
CA PHE A 341 -19.47 -4.16 5.72
C PHE A 341 -20.55 -5.26 5.74
N THR A 342 -20.99 -5.81 4.59
CA THR A 342 -21.91 -6.95 4.62
C THR A 342 -21.19 -8.23 5.06
N PRO A 343 -21.82 -9.20 5.76
CA PRO A 343 -21.18 -10.45 6.15
C PRO A 343 -20.46 -11.16 5.00
N THR A 344 -21.10 -11.22 3.83
CA THR A 344 -20.51 -11.80 2.62
C THR A 344 -19.30 -11.01 2.13
N GLY A 345 -19.41 -9.68 2.09
CA GLY A 345 -18.33 -8.77 1.73
C GLY A 345 -17.10 -8.93 2.61
N MET A 346 -17.31 -8.93 3.93
CA MET A 346 -16.26 -9.08 4.94
C MET A 346 -15.53 -10.42 4.82
N ILE A 347 -16.27 -11.53 4.71
CA ILE A 347 -15.69 -12.88 4.57
C ILE A 347 -14.84 -12.97 3.29
N LYS A 348 -15.33 -12.40 2.18
CA LYS A 348 -14.64 -12.41 0.90
C LYS A 348 -13.39 -11.54 0.92
N LYS A 349 -13.51 -10.28 1.36
CA LYS A 349 -12.40 -9.31 1.41
C LYS A 349 -11.27 -9.79 2.31
N LEU A 350 -11.61 -10.30 3.49
CA LEU A 350 -10.64 -10.75 4.49
C LEU A 350 -10.22 -12.23 4.33
N LYS A 351 -10.78 -12.94 3.34
CA LYS A 351 -10.52 -14.35 3.03
C LYS A 351 -10.63 -15.24 4.26
N LEU A 352 -11.75 -15.12 4.98
CA LEU A 352 -11.94 -15.75 6.30
C LEU A 352 -12.31 -17.23 6.24
N ARG A 353 -12.59 -17.81 5.07
CA ARG A 353 -12.86 -19.26 4.91
C ARG A 353 -11.57 -20.07 4.79
N ARG A 354 -10.65 -19.89 5.75
CA ARG A 354 -9.36 -20.58 5.82
C ARG A 354 -9.03 -20.96 7.27
N PRO A 355 -8.28 -22.04 7.50
CA PRO A 355 -7.89 -22.48 8.84
C PRO A 355 -6.73 -21.64 9.39
N ILE A 356 -7.02 -20.41 9.79
CA ILE A 356 -6.04 -19.41 10.23
C ILE A 356 -6.27 -18.92 11.66
N PHE A 357 -7.32 -19.39 12.33
CA PHE A 357 -7.85 -18.75 13.52
C PHE A 357 -7.14 -19.15 14.80
N ARG A 358 -6.61 -20.38 14.90
CA ARG A 358 -5.86 -20.82 16.08
C ARG A 358 -4.63 -19.95 16.33
N LYS A 359 -4.02 -19.38 15.28
CA LYS A 359 -2.90 -18.45 15.41
C LYS A 359 -3.25 -17.17 16.17
N THR A 360 -4.52 -16.74 16.16
CA THR A 360 -4.97 -15.51 16.82
C THR A 360 -5.40 -15.73 18.27
N ALA A 361 -5.67 -16.97 18.67
CA ALA A 361 -6.21 -17.35 19.98
C ALA A 361 -5.31 -17.03 21.20
N ALA A 362 -4.05 -16.63 20.97
CA ALA A 362 -3.15 -16.14 22.01
C ALA A 362 -2.30 -15.00 21.46
N TYR A 363 -1.98 -14.00 22.29
CA TYR A 363 -1.21 -12.80 21.92
C TYR A 363 -1.95 -11.80 21.02
N GLY A 364 -3.27 -11.69 21.17
CA GLY A 364 -4.11 -10.69 20.48
C GLY A 364 -4.58 -11.11 19.10
N HIS A 365 -5.80 -10.75 18.71
CA HIS A 365 -6.30 -10.94 17.34
C HIS A 365 -5.84 -9.83 16.40
N PHE A 366 -5.46 -8.67 16.95
CA PHE A 366 -4.99 -7.50 16.22
C PHE A 366 -3.53 -7.19 16.50
N GLY A 367 -2.92 -6.33 15.66
CA GLY A 367 -1.52 -5.95 15.80
C GLY A 367 -0.54 -7.03 15.33
N ARG A 368 -0.97 -7.90 14.41
CA ARG A 368 -0.14 -8.98 13.86
C ARG A 368 0.58 -8.53 12.60
N THR A 369 1.88 -8.81 12.53
CA THR A 369 2.73 -8.52 11.37
C THR A 369 2.88 -9.71 10.40
N ASP A 370 2.27 -10.87 10.72
CA ASP A 370 2.23 -12.02 9.82
C ASP A 370 1.36 -11.71 8.59
N THR A 371 1.90 -11.93 7.40
CA THR A 371 1.22 -11.80 6.09
C THR A 371 -0.05 -12.66 5.94
N THR A 372 -0.29 -13.58 6.87
CA THR A 372 -1.47 -14.46 6.93
C THR A 372 -2.78 -13.67 7.08
N PHE A 373 -2.78 -12.55 7.80
CA PHE A 373 -4.00 -11.86 8.24
C PHE A 373 -4.34 -10.64 7.37
N GLU A 374 -5.40 -10.75 6.57
CA GLU A 374 -5.78 -9.70 5.61
C GLU A 374 -6.26 -8.41 6.30
N TRP A 375 -6.85 -8.49 7.50
CA TRP A 375 -7.34 -7.30 8.22
C TRP A 375 -6.24 -6.42 8.81
N GLU A 376 -5.00 -6.92 8.86
CA GLU A 376 -3.84 -6.14 9.28
C GLU A 376 -3.08 -5.50 8.10
N LYS A 377 -3.55 -5.67 6.85
CA LYS A 377 -2.88 -5.08 5.68
C LYS A 377 -3.27 -3.62 5.45
N ILE A 378 -2.30 -2.88 4.92
CA ILE A 378 -2.44 -1.53 4.37
C ILE A 378 -1.96 -1.67 2.93
N ASP A 379 -2.86 -1.74 1.95
CA ASP A 379 -2.47 -1.83 0.54
C ASP A 379 -2.19 -0.40 0.06
N SER A 380 -0.96 -0.06 -0.36
CA SER A 380 -0.60 1.33 -0.68
C SER A 380 0.29 1.51 -1.93
N ALA A 381 0.03 2.56 -2.71
CA ALA A 381 0.81 2.96 -3.87
C ALA A 381 1.31 4.41 -3.72
N GLY A 382 2.58 4.64 -4.05
CA GLY A 382 3.22 5.96 -4.06
C GLY A 382 3.55 6.37 -5.49
N ALA A 383 2.94 7.44 -5.98
CA ALA A 383 3.02 7.89 -7.35
C ALA A 383 3.76 9.23 -7.48
N CYS A 384 4.60 9.36 -8.51
CA CYS A 384 5.23 10.60 -8.95
C CYS A 384 4.95 10.78 -10.44
N LEU A 385 3.91 11.55 -10.76
CA LEU A 385 3.36 11.70 -12.11
C LEU A 385 2.93 13.15 -12.34
N HIS A 386 2.70 13.55 -13.59
CA HIS A 386 2.07 14.85 -13.87
C HIS A 386 0.68 14.92 -13.22
N VAL A 387 0.40 15.94 -12.39
CA VAL A 387 -0.90 16.02 -11.67
C VAL A 387 -1.95 16.70 -12.56
N THR A 388 -2.62 15.89 -13.39
CA THR A 388 -3.66 16.32 -14.34
C THR A 388 -4.95 15.51 -14.14
N SER A 389 -6.02 15.91 -14.85
CA SER A 389 -7.32 15.22 -14.80
C SER A 389 -7.25 13.74 -15.18
N GLU A 390 -6.33 13.38 -16.08
CA GLU A 390 -6.07 12.02 -16.52
C GLU A 390 -5.42 11.22 -15.38
N THR A 391 -4.40 11.78 -14.72
CA THR A 391 -3.75 11.14 -13.57
C THR A 391 -4.72 11.00 -12.41
N ALA A 392 -5.62 11.96 -12.22
CA ALA A 392 -6.69 11.83 -11.25
C ALA A 392 -7.55 10.58 -11.50
N ASN A 393 -7.90 10.30 -12.75
CA ASN A 393 -8.63 9.07 -13.10
C ASN A 393 -7.83 7.80 -12.80
N LEU A 394 -6.50 7.81 -13.00
CA LEU A 394 -5.63 6.70 -12.59
C LEU A 394 -5.64 6.51 -11.07
N MET A 395 -5.45 7.58 -10.29
CA MET A 395 -5.47 7.51 -8.83
C MET A 395 -6.82 7.01 -8.29
N ILE A 396 -7.94 7.51 -8.85
CA ILE A 396 -9.29 7.06 -8.53
C ILE A 396 -9.46 5.58 -8.87
N THR A 397 -8.92 5.13 -10.01
CA THR A 397 -8.99 3.72 -10.43
C THR A 397 -8.21 2.82 -9.47
N LEU A 398 -6.99 3.19 -9.09
CA LEU A 398 -6.19 2.46 -8.09
C LEU A 398 -6.90 2.41 -6.73
N LYS A 399 -7.49 3.54 -6.31
CA LYS A 399 -8.25 3.61 -5.07
C LYS A 399 -9.50 2.73 -5.09
N LYS A 400 -10.25 2.73 -6.18
CA LYS A 400 -11.37 1.79 -6.40
C LYS A 400 -10.91 0.34 -6.47
N GLY A 401 -9.68 0.09 -6.91
CA GLY A 401 -9.00 -1.20 -6.84
C GLY A 401 -8.60 -1.62 -5.43
N GLY A 402 -8.73 -0.74 -4.44
CA GLY A 402 -8.48 -1.01 -3.03
C GLY A 402 -7.13 -0.54 -2.50
N ALA A 403 -6.36 0.24 -3.27
CA ALA A 403 -5.10 0.83 -2.81
C ALA A 403 -5.32 2.17 -2.10
N GLY A 404 -4.61 2.41 -1.00
CA GLY A 404 -4.28 3.75 -0.52
C GLY A 404 -3.29 4.40 -1.48
N VAL A 405 -3.45 5.69 -1.78
CA VAL A 405 -2.67 6.35 -2.84
C VAL A 405 -2.11 7.67 -2.34
N SER A 406 -0.80 7.87 -2.54
CA SER A 406 -0.10 9.14 -2.37
C SER A 406 0.49 9.59 -3.70
N LEU A 407 0.33 10.85 -4.06
CA LEU A 407 0.75 11.41 -5.35
C LEU A 407 1.61 12.67 -5.15
N CYS A 408 2.72 12.79 -5.86
CA CYS A 408 3.43 14.06 -6.07
C CYS A 408 3.62 14.34 -7.55
N ALA A 409 3.92 15.60 -7.89
CA ALA A 409 4.19 15.99 -9.27
C ALA A 409 5.55 15.47 -9.75
N SER A 410 5.63 15.02 -11.00
CA SER A 410 6.89 14.73 -11.70
C SER A 410 7.54 15.99 -12.29
N ASN A 411 6.76 17.07 -12.49
CA ASN A 411 7.27 18.34 -13.03
C ASN A 411 6.59 19.56 -12.39
N PRO A 412 7.36 20.58 -11.94
CA PRO A 412 6.83 21.75 -11.24
C PRO A 412 5.75 22.55 -11.99
N LEU A 413 5.77 22.58 -13.33
CA LEU A 413 4.81 23.38 -14.12
C LEU A 413 3.59 22.58 -14.59
N SER A 414 3.60 21.26 -14.40
CA SER A 414 2.59 20.36 -14.97
C SER A 414 1.33 20.19 -14.12
N THR A 415 1.38 20.60 -12.86
CA THR A 415 0.26 20.48 -11.92
C THR A 415 -0.91 21.34 -12.36
N GLN A 416 -2.10 20.73 -12.40
CA GLN A 416 -3.39 21.40 -12.45
C GLN A 416 -3.91 21.51 -11.00
N ASP A 417 -3.80 22.69 -10.40
CA ASP A 417 -4.07 22.89 -8.96
C ASP A 417 -5.52 22.59 -8.58
N ASP A 418 -6.47 22.85 -9.48
CA ASP A 418 -7.88 22.50 -9.33
C ASP A 418 -8.08 20.98 -9.29
N VAL A 419 -7.35 20.23 -10.10
CA VAL A 419 -7.35 18.76 -10.07
C VAL A 419 -6.68 18.22 -8.81
N ALA A 420 -5.52 18.77 -8.41
CA ALA A 420 -4.86 18.41 -7.16
C ALA A 420 -5.80 18.63 -5.97
N ALA A 421 -6.47 19.78 -5.92
CA ALA A 421 -7.48 20.09 -4.91
C ALA A 421 -8.68 19.14 -4.98
N ALA A 422 -9.15 18.77 -6.18
CA ALA A 422 -10.27 17.85 -6.35
C ALA A 422 -9.93 16.43 -5.88
N LEU A 423 -8.72 15.94 -6.17
CA LEU A 423 -8.23 14.66 -5.69
C LEU A 423 -8.21 14.58 -4.17
N VAL A 424 -7.72 15.63 -3.50
CA VAL A 424 -7.73 15.71 -2.03
C VAL A 424 -9.15 15.81 -1.50
N LYS A 425 -9.95 16.76 -2.01
CA LYS A 425 -11.26 17.13 -1.44
C LYS A 425 -12.35 16.10 -1.70
N TYR A 426 -12.43 15.56 -2.93
CA TYR A 426 -13.55 14.74 -3.38
C TYR A 426 -13.20 13.26 -3.50
N HIS A 427 -11.91 12.94 -3.64
CA HIS A 427 -11.45 11.56 -3.84
C HIS A 427 -10.55 11.05 -2.72
N ASP A 428 -10.20 11.91 -1.75
CA ASP A 428 -9.44 11.53 -0.55
C ASP A 428 -8.09 10.85 -0.94
N VAL A 429 -7.41 11.44 -1.91
CA VAL A 429 -6.06 11.05 -2.32
C VAL A 429 -5.09 12.06 -1.72
N SER A 430 -4.02 11.56 -1.07
CA SER A 430 -2.97 12.45 -0.56
C SER A 430 -2.16 12.99 -1.72
N VAL A 431 -2.25 14.30 -1.99
CA VAL A 431 -1.53 14.96 -3.10
C VAL A 431 -0.55 15.99 -2.55
N PHE A 432 0.70 15.88 -2.98
CA PHE A 432 1.81 16.78 -2.65
C PHE A 432 2.30 17.43 -3.95
N ALA A 433 1.58 18.44 -4.42
CA ALA A 433 1.89 19.13 -5.66
C ALA A 433 1.24 20.53 -5.68
N VAL A 434 1.94 21.49 -6.27
CA VAL A 434 1.40 22.82 -6.60
C VAL A 434 2.08 23.33 -7.86
N LYS A 435 1.33 24.01 -8.74
CA LYS A 435 1.88 24.56 -9.97
C LYS A 435 2.89 25.67 -9.68
N GLY A 436 4.05 25.59 -10.33
CA GLY A 436 5.13 26.56 -10.17
C GLY A 436 5.97 26.37 -8.91
N GLU A 437 5.97 25.17 -8.31
CA GLU A 437 6.77 24.88 -7.12
C GLU A 437 8.29 25.05 -7.34
N ASP A 438 9.00 25.46 -6.29
CA ASP A 438 10.46 25.52 -6.32
C ASP A 438 11.10 24.14 -6.13
N ASN A 439 12.41 24.05 -6.42
CA ASN A 439 13.15 22.80 -6.35
C ASN A 439 13.14 22.17 -4.93
N LYS A 440 13.15 23.02 -3.89
CA LYS A 440 13.14 22.54 -2.49
C LYS A 440 11.80 21.89 -2.15
N THR A 441 10.71 22.50 -2.61
CA THR A 441 9.32 22.05 -2.42
C THR A 441 9.08 20.77 -3.19
N TYR A 442 9.51 20.71 -4.46
CA TYR A 442 9.45 19.50 -5.30
C TYR A 442 10.08 18.27 -4.61
N TYR A 443 11.32 18.38 -4.15
CA TYR A 443 11.97 17.27 -3.42
C TYR A 443 11.40 17.04 -2.00
N SER A 444 10.70 18.02 -1.42
CA SER A 444 9.94 17.80 -0.18
C SER A 444 8.71 16.93 -0.45
N HIS A 445 7.99 17.18 -1.54
CA HIS A 445 6.82 16.40 -1.95
C HIS A 445 7.18 14.94 -2.25
N ILE A 446 8.26 14.70 -2.99
CA ILE A 446 8.80 13.35 -3.23
C ILE A 446 9.07 12.62 -1.90
N ARG A 447 9.69 13.30 -0.93
CA ARG A 447 9.97 12.71 0.39
C ARG A 447 8.70 12.38 1.17
N ASN A 448 7.64 13.18 1.03
CA ASN A 448 6.35 12.90 1.67
C ASN A 448 5.68 11.65 1.07
N VAL A 449 5.73 11.46 -0.25
CA VAL A 449 5.25 10.21 -0.89
C VAL A 449 6.08 9.01 -0.45
N ILE A 450 7.40 9.15 -0.34
CA ILE A 450 8.26 8.07 0.17
C ILE A 450 7.94 7.73 1.63
N ALA A 451 7.57 8.74 2.44
CA ALA A 451 7.25 8.59 3.85
C ALA A 451 5.92 7.85 4.10
N SER A 452 5.05 7.69 3.11
CA SER A 452 3.84 6.85 3.23
C SER A 452 4.12 5.35 3.14
N GLU A 453 5.38 4.95 2.98
CA GLU A 453 5.84 3.54 2.88
C GLU A 453 5.08 2.69 1.84
N PRO A 454 5.09 3.12 0.57
CA PRO A 454 4.31 2.47 -0.47
C PRO A 454 4.76 1.03 -0.72
N ASP A 455 3.79 0.13 -0.95
CA ASP A 455 4.05 -1.24 -1.40
C ASP A 455 4.48 -1.27 -2.87
N ILE A 456 3.96 -0.34 -3.67
CA ILE A 456 4.26 -0.19 -5.09
C ILE A 456 4.61 1.27 -5.38
N THR A 457 5.71 1.50 -6.09
CA THR A 457 6.06 2.84 -6.60
C THR A 457 5.61 3.00 -8.06
N MET A 458 5.11 4.16 -8.43
CA MET A 458 4.69 4.49 -9.79
C MET A 458 5.33 5.82 -10.19
N ASP A 459 6.07 5.86 -11.29
CA ASP A 459 6.98 6.97 -11.55
C ASP A 459 6.95 7.40 -13.03
N ASP A 460 7.13 8.70 -13.24
CA ASP A 460 7.39 9.39 -14.50
C ASP A 460 8.71 10.14 -14.31
N GLY A 461 9.77 9.62 -14.92
CA GLY A 461 11.12 10.17 -14.84
C GLY A 461 12.01 9.53 -13.78
N ALA A 462 11.48 8.58 -13.00
CA ALA A 462 12.12 7.78 -11.96
C ALA A 462 12.59 8.57 -10.73
N ASP A 463 11.95 9.67 -10.36
CA ASP A 463 12.45 10.55 -9.29
C ASP A 463 12.09 10.08 -7.87
N VAL A 464 10.92 9.50 -7.65
CA VAL A 464 10.60 8.81 -6.39
C VAL A 464 11.48 7.58 -6.24
N ILE A 465 11.56 6.74 -7.27
CA ILE A 465 12.36 5.51 -7.28
C ILE A 465 13.84 5.85 -7.03
N SER A 466 14.39 6.83 -7.74
CA SER A 466 15.79 7.25 -7.57
C SER A 466 16.07 7.80 -6.18
N THR A 467 15.16 8.63 -5.65
CA THR A 467 15.32 9.24 -4.32
C THR A 467 15.26 8.17 -3.22
N LEU A 468 14.39 7.18 -3.39
CA LEU A 468 14.23 6.04 -2.49
C LEU A 468 15.48 5.15 -2.51
N HIS A 469 16.05 4.86 -3.68
CA HIS A 469 17.31 4.10 -3.81
C HIS A 469 18.51 4.85 -3.23
N LYS A 470 18.62 6.17 -3.45
CA LYS A 470 19.69 6.99 -2.88
C LYS A 470 19.67 7.02 -1.35
N ASN A 471 18.47 7.05 -0.75
CA ASN A 471 18.27 7.14 0.69
C ASN A 471 17.77 5.81 1.28
N TRP A 472 18.21 4.68 0.73
CA TRP A 472 17.72 3.37 1.11
C TRP A 472 17.96 3.09 2.59
N ARG A 473 16.92 2.58 3.28
CA ARG A 473 17.00 2.16 4.67
C ARG A 473 16.72 0.66 4.77
N ASN A 474 17.57 -0.07 5.48
CA ASN A 474 17.47 -1.54 5.58
C ASN A 474 16.30 -2.01 6.46
N ASP A 475 15.74 -1.14 7.30
CA ASP A 475 14.61 -1.39 8.20
C ASP A 475 13.25 -1.02 7.58
N ARG A 476 13.22 -0.51 6.34
CA ARG A 476 12.00 -0.14 5.62
C ARG A 476 11.13 -1.37 5.29
N LYS A 477 9.80 -1.16 5.28
CA LYS A 477 8.80 -2.08 4.71
C LYS A 477 9.16 -2.55 3.28
N LYS A 478 9.04 -3.85 3.01
CA LYS A 478 9.38 -4.41 1.70
C LYS A 478 8.48 -3.85 0.58
N ILE A 479 9.09 -3.31 -0.47
CA ILE A 479 8.42 -2.86 -1.70
C ILE A 479 8.24 -4.06 -2.65
N LEU A 480 7.03 -4.25 -3.16
CA LEU A 480 6.67 -5.35 -4.08
C LEU A 480 7.21 -5.13 -5.49
N GLY A 481 7.32 -3.88 -5.92
CA GLY A 481 7.90 -3.49 -7.21
C GLY A 481 7.56 -2.04 -7.55
N GLY A 482 7.94 -1.61 -8.75
CA GLY A 482 7.54 -0.32 -9.27
C GLY A 482 7.27 -0.30 -10.77
N THR A 483 6.71 0.80 -11.25
CA THR A 483 6.42 1.04 -12.66
C THR A 483 7.01 2.37 -13.11
N GLU A 484 7.47 2.44 -14.37
CA GLU A 484 8.06 3.65 -14.97
C GLU A 484 7.55 3.85 -16.40
N GLU A 485 7.00 5.03 -16.70
CA GLU A 485 6.35 5.32 -17.99
C GLU A 485 7.15 6.15 -18.98
N THR A 486 8.32 6.66 -18.60
CA THR A 486 9.16 7.46 -19.51
C THR A 486 10.39 6.73 -20.00
N THR A 487 10.82 7.07 -21.21
CA THR A 487 12.10 6.59 -21.77
C THR A 487 13.28 6.97 -20.86
N THR A 488 13.31 8.20 -20.36
CA THR A 488 14.38 8.70 -19.49
C THR A 488 14.46 7.91 -18.19
N GLY A 489 13.32 7.70 -17.52
CA GLY A 489 13.26 6.91 -16.30
C GLY A 489 13.69 5.46 -16.54
N VAL A 490 13.23 4.82 -17.61
CA VAL A 490 13.64 3.45 -17.96
C VAL A 490 15.16 3.35 -18.19
N ILE A 491 15.77 4.33 -18.87
CA ILE A 491 17.23 4.37 -19.06
C ILE A 491 17.95 4.47 -17.71
N ARG A 492 17.50 5.36 -16.82
CA ARG A 492 18.06 5.50 -15.45
C ARG A 492 17.96 4.19 -14.67
N LEU A 493 16.82 3.51 -14.76
CA LEU A 493 16.58 2.26 -14.02
C LEU A 493 17.37 1.07 -14.59
N LYS A 494 17.52 0.98 -15.92
CA LYS A 494 18.40 -0.01 -16.56
C LYS A 494 19.88 0.23 -16.20
N ALA A 495 20.30 1.48 -16.05
CA ALA A 495 21.63 1.79 -15.53
C ALA A 495 21.78 1.33 -14.06
N MET A 496 20.79 1.59 -13.20
CA MET A 496 20.80 1.10 -11.81
C MET A 496 20.82 -0.44 -11.73
N GLU A 497 20.12 -1.13 -12.63
CA GLU A 497 20.15 -2.59 -12.73
C GLU A 497 21.56 -3.08 -13.09
N LYS A 498 22.18 -2.50 -14.11
CA LYS A 498 23.55 -2.82 -14.55
C LYS A 498 24.57 -2.64 -13.42
N ASP A 499 24.40 -1.58 -12.62
CA ASP A 499 25.25 -1.26 -11.47
C ASP A 499 24.91 -2.10 -10.23
N ARG A 500 23.93 -3.01 -10.30
CA ARG A 500 23.40 -3.79 -9.17
C ARG A 500 22.92 -2.92 -8.00
N ALA A 501 22.55 -1.67 -8.28
CA ALA A 501 22.04 -0.72 -7.32
C ALA A 501 20.53 -0.89 -7.08
N LEU A 502 19.80 -1.38 -8.09
CA LEU A 502 18.35 -1.61 -8.04
C LEU A 502 17.99 -2.58 -6.88
N LYS A 503 16.94 -2.27 -6.11
CA LYS A 503 16.55 -3.01 -4.89
C LYS A 503 15.25 -3.80 -5.01
N TYR A 504 14.41 -3.47 -5.99
CA TYR A 504 13.12 -4.13 -6.23
C TYR A 504 12.79 -4.15 -7.74
N PRO A 505 11.96 -5.10 -8.21
CA PRO A 505 11.62 -5.23 -9.64
C PRO A 505 10.88 -4.01 -10.17
N ILE A 506 11.18 -3.63 -11.42
CA ILE A 506 10.51 -2.53 -12.13
C ILE A 506 9.82 -3.06 -13.39
N ILE A 507 8.61 -2.58 -13.69
CA ILE A 507 7.97 -2.75 -14.99
C ILE A 507 8.11 -1.44 -15.78
N ALA A 508 8.82 -1.51 -16.91
CA ALA A 508 8.95 -0.42 -17.87
C ALA A 508 7.68 -0.30 -18.70
N VAL A 509 6.70 0.47 -18.19
CA VAL A 509 5.44 0.79 -18.89
C VAL A 509 5.70 1.51 -20.21
N ASN A 510 6.77 2.30 -20.27
CA ASN A 510 7.18 2.97 -21.51
C ASN A 510 7.36 1.98 -22.67
N ASP A 511 7.89 0.77 -22.41
CA ASP A 511 8.23 -0.22 -23.43
C ASP A 511 6.98 -0.91 -24.03
N ALA A 512 5.77 -0.64 -23.53
CA ALA A 512 4.52 -1.16 -24.07
C ALA A 512 4.20 -0.60 -25.45
N LEU A 513 3.68 -1.44 -26.35
CA LEU A 513 3.29 -1.01 -27.70
C LEU A 513 2.07 -0.08 -27.63
N THR A 514 1.10 -0.35 -26.76
CA THR A 514 -0.05 0.55 -26.57
C THR A 514 0.34 1.92 -26.01
N LYS A 515 1.54 2.06 -25.42
CA LYS A 515 2.11 3.35 -25.05
C LYS A 515 2.81 3.98 -26.26
N HIS A 516 3.87 3.36 -26.78
CA HIS A 516 4.67 3.95 -27.85
C HIS A 516 3.89 4.28 -29.12
N MET A 517 2.99 3.39 -29.54
CA MET A 517 2.24 3.58 -30.79
C MET A 517 1.19 4.69 -30.68
N PHE A 518 0.71 4.99 -29.46
CA PHE A 518 -0.43 5.88 -29.28
C PHE A 518 -0.12 7.17 -28.52
N ASP A 519 0.42 7.06 -27.31
CA ASP A 519 0.81 8.20 -26.46
C ASP A 519 1.88 9.06 -27.15
N ASN A 520 3.03 8.45 -27.42
CA ASN A 520 4.14 9.18 -28.04
C ASN A 520 3.77 9.70 -29.43
N ARG A 521 2.99 8.96 -30.24
CA ARG A 521 2.72 9.32 -31.65
C ARG A 521 1.49 10.22 -31.85
N TYR A 522 0.36 9.90 -31.23
CA TYR A 522 -0.89 10.65 -31.41
C TYR A 522 -1.03 11.73 -30.34
N GLY A 523 -0.75 11.41 -29.07
CA GLY A 523 -0.81 12.34 -27.95
C GLY A 523 0.18 13.50 -28.08
N THR A 524 1.47 13.20 -28.21
CA THR A 524 2.51 14.25 -28.33
C THR A 524 2.32 15.08 -29.59
N GLY A 525 1.98 14.44 -30.71
CA GLY A 525 1.77 15.14 -31.98
C GLY A 525 0.68 16.21 -31.92
N GLN A 526 -0.45 15.92 -31.29
CA GLN A 526 -1.55 16.88 -31.13
C GLN A 526 -1.25 17.94 -30.06
N SER A 527 -0.84 17.49 -28.87
CA SER A 527 -0.67 18.37 -27.70
C SER A 527 0.49 19.36 -27.84
N THR A 528 1.55 18.99 -28.56
CA THR A 528 2.66 19.92 -28.87
C THR A 528 2.18 21.10 -29.69
N LEU A 529 1.40 20.85 -30.75
CA LEU A 529 0.88 21.91 -31.60
C LEU A 529 -0.19 22.73 -30.85
N ASP A 530 -1.02 22.12 -30.01
CA ASP A 530 -1.96 22.85 -29.14
C ASP A 530 -1.20 23.82 -28.20
N GLY A 531 -0.15 23.36 -27.51
CA GLY A 531 0.67 24.21 -26.64
C GLY A 531 1.31 25.38 -27.39
N ILE A 532 1.84 25.14 -28.59
CA ILE A 532 2.40 26.19 -29.44
C ILE A 532 1.32 27.20 -29.86
N LEU A 533 0.14 26.72 -30.28
CA LEU A 533 -0.97 27.57 -30.71
C LEU A 533 -1.53 28.41 -29.56
N ARG A 534 -1.74 27.83 -28.37
CA ARG A 534 -2.19 28.55 -27.18
C ARG A 534 -1.17 29.59 -26.72
N ALA A 535 0.12 29.25 -26.75
CA ALA A 535 1.18 30.17 -26.36
C ALA A 535 1.35 31.33 -27.36
N THR A 536 1.20 31.09 -28.66
CA THR A 536 1.68 32.02 -29.70
C THR A 536 0.59 32.60 -30.60
N ASN A 537 -0.56 31.94 -30.74
CA ASN A 537 -1.63 32.28 -31.69
C ASN A 537 -1.14 32.44 -33.15
N ILE A 538 -0.12 31.69 -33.57
CA ILE A 538 0.41 31.74 -34.94
C ILE A 538 -0.38 30.86 -35.91
N LEU A 539 -0.41 31.25 -37.19
CA LEU A 539 -0.84 30.37 -38.27
C LEU A 539 0.27 29.39 -38.66
N LEU A 540 0.02 28.08 -38.61
CA LEU A 540 0.99 27.04 -39.03
C LEU A 540 1.01 26.81 -40.55
N ALA A 541 -0.11 27.03 -41.24
CA ALA A 541 -0.22 26.85 -42.69
C ALA A 541 0.81 27.73 -43.43
N GLY A 542 1.59 27.12 -44.31
CA GLY A 542 2.63 27.79 -45.10
C GLY A 542 3.95 28.07 -44.37
N ARG A 543 4.01 27.90 -43.04
CA ARG A 543 5.26 28.03 -42.26
C ARG A 543 6.17 26.83 -42.44
N THR A 544 7.46 27.06 -42.25
CA THR A 544 8.48 26.02 -42.21
C THR A 544 8.68 25.56 -40.77
N VAL A 545 8.24 24.34 -40.47
CA VAL A 545 8.35 23.71 -39.14
C VAL A 545 9.51 22.73 -39.16
N VAL A 546 10.51 22.97 -38.31
CA VAL A 546 11.66 22.11 -38.11
C VAL A 546 11.41 21.22 -36.91
N VAL A 547 11.41 19.90 -37.14
CA VAL A 547 11.23 18.86 -36.12
C VAL A 547 12.58 18.17 -35.91
N ALA A 548 13.15 18.32 -34.72
CA ALA A 548 14.41 17.68 -34.38
C ALA A 548 14.15 16.34 -33.67
N GLY A 549 14.57 15.25 -34.32
CA GLY A 549 14.28 13.87 -33.94
C GLY A 549 13.02 13.32 -34.62
N TYR A 550 13.11 12.11 -35.15
CA TYR A 550 12.04 11.42 -35.88
C TYR A 550 11.68 10.05 -35.27
N GLY A 551 11.83 9.93 -33.95
CA GLY A 551 11.21 8.87 -33.17
C GLY A 551 9.67 8.98 -33.14
N TRP A 552 9.03 8.22 -32.25
CA TRP A 552 7.56 8.20 -32.14
C TRP A 552 6.94 9.59 -31.94
N CYS A 553 7.53 10.43 -31.08
CA CYS A 553 7.08 11.80 -30.82
C CYS A 553 7.29 12.71 -32.03
N GLY A 554 8.51 12.72 -32.59
CA GLY A 554 8.88 13.46 -33.79
C GLY A 554 7.96 13.19 -34.98
N ARG A 555 7.74 11.91 -35.27
CA ARG A 555 6.82 11.47 -36.33
C ARG A 555 5.39 11.95 -36.08
N GLY A 556 4.94 11.90 -34.83
CA GLY A 556 3.67 12.45 -34.41
C GLY A 556 3.52 13.92 -34.79
N VAL A 557 4.46 14.75 -34.34
CA VAL A 557 4.45 16.21 -34.58
C VAL A 557 4.57 16.53 -36.07
N ALA A 558 5.51 15.91 -36.78
CA ALA A 558 5.71 16.11 -38.21
C ALA A 558 4.45 15.84 -39.03
N MET A 559 3.77 14.71 -38.77
CA MET A 559 2.52 14.36 -39.46
C MET A 559 1.42 15.40 -39.24
N LYS A 560 1.26 15.93 -38.01
CA LYS A 560 0.17 16.87 -37.69
C LYS A 560 0.50 18.29 -38.16
N ALA A 561 1.77 18.69 -38.09
CA ALA A 561 2.22 19.96 -38.66
C ALA A 561 1.95 20.01 -40.16
N ARG A 562 2.26 18.93 -40.90
CA ARG A 562 1.89 18.81 -42.32
C ARG A 562 0.38 18.78 -42.52
N GLY A 563 -0.36 18.09 -41.66
CA GLY A 563 -1.83 18.08 -41.69
C GLY A 563 -2.46 19.47 -41.53
N LEU A 564 -1.79 20.39 -40.82
CA LEU A 564 -2.17 21.80 -40.69
C LEU A 564 -1.57 22.71 -41.79
N GLY A 565 -1.00 22.12 -42.84
CA GLY A 565 -0.48 22.85 -44.00
C GLY A 565 0.94 23.41 -43.85
N ALA A 566 1.71 22.99 -42.84
CA ALA A 566 3.10 23.40 -42.69
C ALA A 566 4.03 22.66 -43.65
N LYS A 567 5.14 23.31 -44.01
CA LYS A 567 6.28 22.70 -44.69
C LYS A 567 7.21 22.13 -43.63
N VAL A 568 7.35 20.81 -43.58
CA VAL A 568 8.08 20.15 -42.48
C VAL A 568 9.48 19.76 -42.92
N ILE A 569 10.46 20.17 -42.11
CA ILE A 569 11.86 19.75 -42.19
C ILE A 569 12.15 18.90 -40.95
N VAL A 570 12.83 17.77 -41.14
CA VAL A 570 13.27 16.88 -40.08
C VAL A 570 14.79 16.93 -39.98
N THR A 571 15.31 16.96 -38.76
CA THR A 571 16.74 16.76 -38.48
C THR A 571 16.92 15.46 -37.70
N GLU A 572 17.77 14.55 -38.18
CA GLU A 572 18.03 13.26 -37.56
C GLU A 572 19.51 12.90 -37.58
N VAL A 573 19.90 12.06 -36.63
CA VAL A 573 21.22 11.44 -36.50
C VAL A 573 21.18 9.93 -36.77
N ASP A 574 20.00 9.31 -36.71
CA ASP A 574 19.80 7.90 -37.05
C ASP A 574 19.40 7.77 -38.54
N ASP A 575 20.21 7.04 -39.31
CA ASP A 575 20.03 6.86 -40.76
C ASP A 575 18.69 6.22 -41.12
N LEU A 576 18.21 5.26 -40.31
CA LEU A 576 16.94 4.59 -40.56
C LEU A 576 15.76 5.54 -40.30
N LYS A 577 15.86 6.38 -39.26
CA LYS A 577 14.85 7.40 -38.96
C LYS A 577 14.85 8.56 -39.95
N ALA A 578 16.02 8.97 -40.43
CA ALA A 578 16.16 9.93 -41.52
C ALA A 578 15.52 9.37 -42.81
N LEU A 579 15.79 8.11 -43.15
CA LEU A 579 15.17 7.45 -44.30
C LEU A 579 13.65 7.35 -44.15
N GLU A 580 13.14 6.97 -42.96
CA GLU A 580 11.70 6.93 -42.68
C GLU A 580 11.05 8.31 -42.88
N ALA A 581 11.68 9.39 -42.40
CA ALA A 581 11.19 10.76 -42.58
C ALA A 581 11.14 11.18 -44.06
N ALA A 582 12.19 10.85 -44.82
CA ALA A 582 12.24 11.12 -46.25
C ALA A 582 11.15 10.35 -47.01
N MET A 583 10.95 9.07 -46.68
CA MET A 583 9.91 8.22 -47.29
C MET A 583 8.48 8.62 -46.87
N ASP A 584 8.31 9.17 -45.67
CA ASP A 584 7.05 9.79 -45.25
C ASP A 584 6.77 11.11 -46.00
N GLY A 585 7.73 11.65 -46.77
CA GLY A 585 7.59 12.82 -47.64
C GLY A 585 8.04 14.15 -47.01
N PHE A 586 8.95 14.10 -46.03
CA PHE A 586 9.51 15.29 -45.39
C PHE A 586 10.90 15.62 -45.92
N TYR A 587 11.29 16.90 -45.86
CA TYR A 587 12.67 17.27 -46.13
C TYR A 587 13.55 16.86 -44.94
N VAL A 588 14.70 16.25 -45.21
CA VAL A 588 15.66 15.86 -44.18
C VAL A 588 16.97 16.57 -44.44
N MET A 589 17.47 17.33 -43.45
CA MET A 589 18.72 18.07 -43.57
C MET A 589 19.35 18.36 -42.20
N PRO A 590 20.64 18.72 -42.14
CA PRO A 590 21.28 19.13 -40.89
C PRO A 590 20.63 20.36 -40.25
N MET A 591 20.68 20.46 -38.92
CA MET A 591 20.11 21.61 -38.18
C MET A 591 20.71 22.96 -38.62
N SER A 592 21.99 23.00 -39.01
CA SER A 592 22.63 24.20 -39.55
C SER A 592 22.01 24.72 -40.85
N GLU A 593 21.45 23.83 -41.66
CA GLU A 593 20.72 24.21 -42.89
C GLU A 593 19.28 24.56 -42.57
N ALA A 594 18.61 23.72 -41.77
CA ALA A 594 17.24 23.94 -41.32
C ALA A 594 17.07 25.26 -40.55
N ALA A 595 18.08 25.68 -39.77
CA ALA A 595 18.08 26.94 -39.02
C ALA A 595 17.87 28.18 -39.90
N ARG A 596 18.36 28.16 -41.15
CA ARG A 596 18.19 29.27 -42.09
C ARG A 596 16.78 29.33 -42.69
N LEU A 597 16.06 28.21 -42.68
CA LEU A 597 14.78 28.04 -43.35
C LEU A 597 13.59 27.99 -42.38
N GLY A 598 13.79 27.54 -41.15
CA GLY A 598 12.73 27.32 -40.17
C GLY A 598 12.12 28.62 -39.63
N ASP A 599 10.80 28.58 -39.45
CA ASP A 599 10.04 29.63 -38.75
C ASP A 599 9.67 29.15 -37.32
N LEU A 600 9.52 27.84 -37.12
CA LEU A 600 9.24 27.18 -35.85
C LEU A 600 10.13 25.96 -35.68
N PHE A 601 10.79 25.83 -34.53
CA PHE A 601 11.71 24.75 -34.18
C PHE A 601 11.18 23.97 -32.97
N ILE A 602 11.03 22.65 -33.12
CA ILE A 602 10.48 21.77 -32.10
C ILE A 602 11.47 20.63 -31.82
N THR A 603 12.01 20.58 -30.61
CA THR A 603 12.94 19.52 -30.18
C THR A 603 12.23 18.35 -29.49
N LEU A 604 12.46 17.13 -29.97
CA LEU A 604 11.81 15.88 -29.53
C LEU A 604 12.81 14.70 -29.49
N THR A 605 14.07 14.96 -29.13
CA THR A 605 15.18 14.00 -29.25
C THR A 605 15.48 13.24 -27.96
N GLY A 606 15.18 13.83 -26.79
CA GLY A 606 15.66 13.37 -25.50
C GLY A 606 17.17 13.57 -25.27
N ASN A 607 17.83 14.42 -26.07
CA ASN A 607 19.27 14.68 -26.01
C ASN A 607 19.60 16.06 -25.39
N ILE A 608 20.82 16.57 -25.56
CA ILE A 608 21.25 17.89 -25.06
C ILE A 608 21.73 18.78 -26.22
N ASN A 609 21.50 20.09 -26.11
CA ASN A 609 22.01 21.11 -27.03
C ASN A 609 21.73 20.83 -28.52
N VAL A 610 20.57 20.27 -28.83
CA VAL A 610 20.09 20.00 -30.20
C VAL A 610 19.98 21.31 -30.99
N VAL A 611 19.47 22.34 -30.33
CA VAL A 611 19.51 23.72 -30.83
C VAL A 611 20.51 24.50 -29.98
N ASP A 612 21.61 24.93 -30.60
CA ASP A 612 22.75 25.55 -29.95
C ASP A 612 23.04 26.95 -30.51
N THR A 613 23.99 27.65 -29.90
CA THR A 613 24.48 29.00 -30.20
C THR A 613 24.74 29.25 -31.68
N ALA A 614 25.33 28.28 -32.39
CA ALA A 614 25.56 28.38 -33.83
C ALA A 614 24.24 28.43 -34.62
N HIS A 615 23.22 27.69 -34.18
CA HIS A 615 21.91 27.63 -34.83
C HIS A 615 21.12 28.92 -34.61
N PHE A 616 21.09 29.47 -33.38
CA PHE A 616 20.40 30.73 -33.09
C PHE A 616 20.90 31.89 -33.96
N ASN A 617 22.21 31.95 -34.22
CA ASN A 617 22.80 32.96 -35.10
C ASN A 617 22.40 32.81 -36.58
N LEU A 618 21.88 31.66 -36.98
CA LEU A 618 21.40 31.41 -38.35
C LEU A 618 19.90 31.61 -38.51
N MET A 619 19.14 31.62 -37.41
CA MET A 619 17.68 31.72 -37.42
C MET A 619 17.16 33.04 -38.00
N LYS A 620 15.99 32.97 -38.64
CA LYS A 620 15.28 34.14 -39.15
C LYS A 620 14.83 35.07 -38.03
N GLU A 621 14.55 36.31 -38.39
CA GLU A 621 13.83 37.23 -37.53
C GLU A 621 12.48 36.65 -37.10
N GLY A 622 12.21 36.64 -35.80
CA GLY A 622 10.97 36.15 -35.22
C GLY A 622 10.83 34.62 -35.20
N ALA A 623 11.92 33.88 -35.33
CA ALA A 623 11.92 32.43 -35.19
C ALA A 623 11.42 32.00 -33.80
N ILE A 624 10.62 30.95 -33.75
CA ILE A 624 10.04 30.41 -32.51
C ILE A 624 10.72 29.08 -32.19
N VAL A 625 11.15 28.89 -30.95
CA VAL A 625 11.83 27.68 -30.49
C VAL A 625 11.09 27.12 -29.29
N CYS A 626 10.79 25.83 -29.32
CA CYS A 626 10.16 25.12 -28.21
C CYS A 626 10.64 23.68 -28.12
N ASN A 627 10.38 23.08 -26.97
CA ASN A 627 10.75 21.71 -26.67
C ASN A 627 9.50 20.93 -26.27
N SER A 628 9.40 19.69 -26.74
CA SER A 628 8.41 18.73 -26.25
C SER A 628 9.04 17.38 -25.90
N GLY A 629 10.36 17.30 -25.84
CA GLY A 629 11.08 16.22 -25.17
C GLY A 629 11.21 16.46 -23.66
N HIS A 630 11.93 15.58 -22.96
CA HIS A 630 11.75 15.40 -21.52
C HIS A 630 12.31 16.52 -20.62
N PHE A 631 13.47 17.08 -20.95
CA PHE A 631 14.10 18.15 -20.16
C PHE A 631 14.37 19.39 -21.01
N ASN A 632 14.54 20.54 -20.37
CA ASN A 632 14.79 21.82 -21.06
C ASN A 632 16.20 21.96 -21.66
N VAL A 633 17.03 20.93 -21.56
CA VAL A 633 18.41 20.89 -22.04
C VAL A 633 18.53 20.57 -23.52
N GLU A 634 17.46 20.16 -24.20
CA GLU A 634 17.48 20.00 -25.66
C GLU A 634 17.78 21.32 -26.39
N ILE A 635 17.45 22.44 -25.74
CA ILE A 635 17.74 23.80 -26.21
C ILE A 635 18.84 24.36 -25.32
N ASN A 636 19.94 24.85 -25.90
CA ASN A 636 20.98 25.50 -25.13
C ASN A 636 20.55 26.92 -24.70
N ILE A 637 19.76 27.01 -23.62
CA ILE A 637 19.20 28.27 -23.11
C ILE A 637 20.31 29.23 -22.66
N GLU A 638 21.37 28.71 -22.03
CA GLU A 638 22.52 29.53 -21.63
C GLU A 638 23.28 30.05 -22.86
N GLY A 639 23.43 29.23 -23.90
CA GLY A 639 23.91 29.65 -25.21
C GLY A 639 23.06 30.77 -25.80
N LEU A 640 21.74 30.63 -25.80
CA LEU A 640 20.80 31.65 -26.28
C LEU A 640 20.93 32.97 -25.49
N LYS A 641 21.04 32.91 -24.16
CA LYS A 641 21.28 34.09 -23.31
C LYS A 641 22.60 34.76 -23.68
N SER A 642 23.67 34.00 -23.89
CA SER A 642 25.00 34.54 -24.21
C SER A 642 25.04 35.35 -25.51
N VAL A 643 24.20 34.99 -26.49
CA VAL A 643 24.09 35.72 -27.78
C VAL A 643 22.99 36.78 -27.78
N SER A 644 22.32 37.00 -26.66
CA SER A 644 21.23 37.96 -26.50
C SER A 644 21.65 39.21 -25.74
N LYS A 645 21.18 40.37 -26.21
CA LYS A 645 21.37 41.67 -25.54
C LYS A 645 20.23 42.03 -24.59
N LYS A 646 19.04 41.48 -24.81
CA LYS A 646 17.83 41.79 -24.04
C LYS A 646 16.89 40.58 -24.02
N ILE A 647 16.31 40.30 -22.86
CA ILE A 647 15.30 39.26 -22.67
C ILE A 647 14.07 39.92 -22.07
N THR A 648 12.91 39.73 -22.69
CA THR A 648 11.62 40.24 -22.20
C THR A 648 10.54 39.21 -22.39
N GLN A 649 9.70 38.99 -21.37
CA GLN A 649 8.52 38.16 -21.53
C GLN A 649 7.48 38.93 -22.33
N SER A 650 7.17 38.47 -23.54
CA SER A 650 6.22 39.14 -24.44
C SER A 650 4.77 38.79 -24.11
N ARG A 651 4.56 37.56 -23.63
CA ARG A 651 3.28 37.03 -23.16
C ARG A 651 3.53 35.81 -22.25
N PRO A 652 2.52 35.32 -21.49
CA PRO A 652 2.68 34.10 -20.70
C PRO A 652 3.27 32.97 -21.54
N TYR A 653 4.31 32.31 -21.01
CA TYR A 653 5.07 31.23 -21.65
C TYR A 653 5.85 31.61 -22.92
N VAL A 654 6.06 32.90 -23.22
CA VAL A 654 6.84 33.33 -24.39
C VAL A 654 7.85 34.39 -23.99
N ASP A 655 9.12 34.01 -24.05
CA ASP A 655 10.24 34.89 -23.78
C ASP A 655 10.86 35.34 -25.10
N GLU A 656 10.91 36.65 -25.32
CA GLU A 656 11.60 37.28 -26.44
C GLU A 656 13.08 37.50 -26.09
N TYR A 657 13.95 36.90 -26.89
CA TYR A 657 15.40 37.06 -26.86
C TYR A 657 15.81 37.93 -28.04
N THR A 658 16.19 39.19 -27.76
CA THR A 658 16.79 40.04 -28.78
C THR A 658 18.29 39.77 -28.85
N LEU A 659 18.77 39.29 -29.99
CA LEU A 659 20.17 38.98 -30.25
C LEU A 659 21.04 40.24 -30.40
N HIS A 660 22.36 40.08 -30.25
CA HIS A 660 23.34 41.16 -30.52
C HIS A 660 23.25 41.71 -31.95
N ASN A 661 22.92 40.86 -32.91
CA ASN A 661 22.72 41.24 -34.32
C ASN A 661 21.36 41.92 -34.60
N GLY A 662 20.53 42.13 -33.56
CA GLY A 662 19.24 42.80 -33.65
C GLY A 662 18.04 41.89 -33.96
N ARG A 663 18.27 40.63 -34.35
CA ARG A 663 17.17 39.68 -34.58
C ARG A 663 16.49 39.26 -33.27
N ARG A 664 15.21 38.92 -33.32
CA ARG A 664 14.44 38.38 -32.20
C ARG A 664 14.18 36.88 -32.38
N ILE A 665 14.36 36.14 -31.30
CA ILE A 665 13.98 34.72 -31.17
C ILE A 665 12.99 34.61 -30.01
N TYR A 666 11.95 33.81 -30.18
CA TYR A 666 10.97 33.55 -29.12
C TYR A 666 11.15 32.14 -28.58
N LEU A 667 11.45 32.02 -27.29
CA LEU A 667 11.52 30.74 -26.58
C LEU A 667 10.20 30.48 -25.87
N LEU A 668 9.60 29.32 -26.12
CA LEU A 668 8.35 28.94 -25.45
C LEU A 668 8.61 28.16 -24.15
N ALA A 669 7.84 28.46 -23.11
CA ALA A 669 7.79 27.77 -21.82
C ALA A 669 9.18 27.56 -21.16
N GLU A 670 10.10 28.51 -21.31
CA GLU A 670 11.48 28.42 -20.81
C GLU A 670 12.21 27.14 -21.29
N GLY A 671 11.85 26.63 -22.48
CA GLY A 671 12.37 25.38 -23.03
C GLY A 671 11.87 24.11 -22.36
N ARG A 672 10.92 24.17 -21.42
CA ARG A 672 10.24 22.98 -20.85
C ARG A 672 9.18 22.45 -21.83
N LEU A 673 8.57 21.31 -21.47
CA LEU A 673 7.55 20.64 -22.29
C LEU A 673 6.39 21.57 -22.63
N ILE A 674 6.34 22.04 -23.88
CA ILE A 674 5.36 23.04 -24.32
C ILE A 674 3.93 22.50 -24.26
N ASN A 675 3.75 21.21 -24.56
CA ASN A 675 2.46 20.55 -24.58
C ASN A 675 1.80 20.45 -23.20
N LEU A 676 2.58 20.42 -22.12
CA LEU A 676 2.10 20.39 -20.73
C LEU A 676 2.14 21.77 -20.07
N SER A 677 3.05 22.64 -20.48
CA SER A 677 3.23 23.95 -19.84
C SER A 677 2.20 24.96 -20.33
N ALA A 678 1.94 24.99 -21.64
CA ALA A 678 1.04 25.96 -22.29
C ALA A 678 -0.28 25.35 -22.78
N ALA A 679 -0.47 24.04 -22.63
CA ALA A 679 -1.70 23.32 -22.94
C ALA A 679 -2.01 22.29 -21.85
N GLU A 680 -2.87 21.32 -22.15
CA GLU A 680 -3.39 20.34 -21.19
C GLU A 680 -2.71 18.97 -21.32
N GLY A 681 -1.60 18.88 -22.04
CA GLY A 681 -0.93 17.60 -22.30
C GLY A 681 -1.72 16.73 -23.27
N HIS A 682 -1.54 15.41 -23.15
CA HIS A 682 -2.21 14.46 -24.02
C HIS A 682 -3.67 14.31 -23.62
N PRO A 683 -4.61 14.21 -24.58
CA PRO A 683 -6.02 13.99 -24.25
C PRO A 683 -6.22 12.72 -23.42
N ALA A 684 -7.24 12.73 -22.54
CA ALA A 684 -7.63 11.56 -21.75
C ALA A 684 -7.83 10.27 -22.57
N SER A 685 -8.31 10.39 -23.81
CA SER A 685 -8.50 9.25 -24.73
C SER A 685 -7.19 8.62 -25.22
N VAL A 686 -6.04 9.25 -24.98
CA VAL A 686 -4.72 8.68 -25.26
C VAL A 686 -4.10 8.20 -23.95
N MET A 687 -4.22 9.00 -22.89
CA MET A 687 -3.69 8.66 -21.57
C MET A 687 -4.38 7.45 -20.94
N ASP A 688 -5.62 7.13 -21.29
CA ASP A 688 -6.30 5.96 -20.77
C ASP A 688 -5.55 4.64 -21.04
N MET A 689 -4.83 4.54 -22.15
CA MET A 689 -4.00 3.36 -22.46
C MET A 689 -2.70 3.34 -21.64
N SER A 690 -2.00 4.47 -21.52
CA SER A 690 -0.80 4.59 -20.68
C SER A 690 -1.12 4.29 -19.22
N PHE A 691 -2.22 4.84 -18.72
CA PHE A 691 -2.66 4.63 -17.35
C PHE A 691 -3.32 3.27 -17.12
N ALA A 692 -3.92 2.65 -18.14
CA ALA A 692 -4.29 1.24 -18.07
C ALA A 692 -3.04 0.35 -17.95
N ASN A 693 -1.94 0.66 -18.64
CA ASN A 693 -0.67 -0.05 -18.46
C ASN A 693 -0.16 0.11 -17.03
N GLN A 694 -0.16 1.33 -16.48
CA GLN A 694 0.23 1.58 -15.09
C GLN A 694 -0.63 0.79 -14.09
N ALA A 695 -1.95 0.88 -14.21
CA ALA A 695 -2.88 0.23 -13.29
C ALA A 695 -2.79 -1.30 -13.33
N LEU A 696 -2.79 -1.90 -14.53
CA LEU A 696 -2.71 -3.34 -14.69
C LEU A 696 -1.31 -3.88 -14.34
N SER A 697 -0.25 -3.10 -14.55
CA SER A 697 1.10 -3.44 -14.10
C SER A 697 1.21 -3.37 -12.57
N ALA A 698 0.59 -2.38 -11.93
CA ALA A 698 0.49 -2.33 -10.47
C ALA A 698 -0.28 -3.54 -9.92
N GLU A 699 -1.39 -3.94 -10.54
CA GLU A 699 -2.11 -5.16 -10.18
C GLU A 699 -1.22 -6.41 -10.34
N TYR A 700 -0.47 -6.50 -11.45
CA TYR A 700 0.46 -7.58 -11.69
C TYR A 700 1.54 -7.66 -10.59
N LEU A 701 2.12 -6.52 -10.20
CA LEU A 701 3.10 -6.43 -9.11
C LEU A 701 2.49 -6.77 -7.76
N ALA A 702 1.26 -6.34 -7.46
CA ALA A 702 0.56 -6.72 -6.24
C ALA A 702 0.37 -8.24 -6.14
N ARG A 703 0.10 -8.90 -7.26
CA ARG A 703 -0.13 -10.36 -7.33
C ARG A 703 1.16 -11.18 -7.37
N ARG A 704 2.22 -10.68 -8.02
CA ARG A 704 3.42 -11.46 -8.38
C ARG A 704 4.76 -10.82 -8.02
N GLY A 705 4.79 -9.52 -7.71
CA GLY A 705 6.02 -8.73 -7.53
C GLY A 705 6.98 -9.31 -6.50
N GLY A 706 6.46 -9.83 -5.38
CA GLY A 706 7.28 -10.51 -4.37
C GLY A 706 8.02 -11.77 -4.83
N ARG A 707 7.74 -12.29 -6.03
CA ARG A 707 8.37 -13.46 -6.66
C ARG A 707 9.26 -13.11 -7.87
N LEU A 708 9.26 -11.84 -8.30
CA LEU A 708 10.10 -11.41 -9.42
C LEU A 708 11.54 -11.20 -8.94
N GLU A 709 12.48 -11.44 -9.84
CA GLU A 709 13.87 -11.07 -9.63
C GLU A 709 14.01 -9.54 -9.72
N VAL A 710 15.03 -8.98 -9.08
CA VAL A 710 15.27 -7.54 -9.11
C VAL A 710 15.91 -7.16 -10.45
N ARG A 711 15.07 -6.76 -11.40
CA ARG A 711 15.45 -6.25 -12.74
C ARG A 711 14.35 -5.39 -13.35
N VAL A 712 14.64 -4.76 -14.49
CA VAL A 712 13.66 -4.03 -15.30
C VAL A 712 13.00 -5.00 -16.30
N TYR A 713 11.69 -5.15 -16.20
CA TYR A 713 10.87 -5.99 -17.07
C TYR A 713 10.09 -5.13 -18.08
N PRO A 714 9.86 -5.60 -19.32
CA PRO A 714 8.83 -5.03 -20.16
C PRO A 714 7.44 -5.32 -19.58
N VAL A 715 6.42 -4.59 -20.03
CA VAL A 715 5.03 -4.94 -19.74
C VAL A 715 4.73 -6.35 -20.27
N PRO A 716 4.12 -7.24 -19.46
CA PRO A 716 3.68 -8.55 -19.93
C PRO A 716 2.79 -8.44 -21.17
N ALA A 717 3.07 -9.23 -22.19
CA ALA A 717 2.41 -9.12 -23.50
C ALA A 717 0.89 -9.33 -23.42
N GLU A 718 0.40 -10.12 -22.46
CA GLU A 718 -1.02 -10.31 -22.20
C GLU A 718 -1.71 -9.03 -21.69
N ILE A 719 -1.01 -8.20 -20.91
CA ILE A 719 -1.53 -6.92 -20.41
C ILE A 719 -1.68 -5.96 -21.57
N ASP A 720 -0.62 -5.78 -22.36
CA ASP A 720 -0.59 -4.85 -23.50
C ASP A 720 -1.67 -5.21 -24.55
N LYS A 721 -1.80 -6.50 -24.88
CA LYS A 721 -2.88 -7.00 -25.77
C LYS A 721 -4.28 -6.77 -25.18
N ASN A 722 -4.44 -6.96 -23.88
CA ASN A 722 -5.73 -6.74 -23.22
C ASN A 722 -6.11 -5.25 -23.22
N ILE A 723 -5.16 -4.34 -23.07
CA ILE A 723 -5.40 -2.90 -23.15
C ILE A 723 -5.88 -2.51 -24.55
N ALA A 724 -5.21 -3.00 -25.60
CA ALA A 724 -5.66 -2.77 -26.97
C ALA A 724 -7.10 -3.29 -27.19
N ARG A 725 -7.41 -4.49 -26.67
CA ARG A 725 -8.76 -5.05 -26.73
C ARG A 725 -9.79 -4.18 -25.98
N LEU A 726 -9.50 -3.76 -24.76
CA LEU A 726 -10.37 -2.90 -23.94
C LEU A 726 -10.60 -1.55 -24.63
N LYS A 727 -9.57 -1.00 -25.26
CA LYS A 727 -9.69 0.26 -26.01
C LYS A 727 -10.61 0.13 -27.21
N LEU A 728 -10.45 -0.91 -28.01
CA LEU A 728 -11.33 -1.18 -29.15
C LEU A 728 -12.78 -1.37 -28.70
N GLU A 729 -12.98 -2.13 -27.61
CA GLU A 729 -14.30 -2.34 -27.01
C GLU A 729 -14.94 -1.02 -26.55
N ALA A 730 -14.18 -0.16 -25.86
CA ALA A 730 -14.64 1.17 -25.44
C ALA A 730 -14.97 2.10 -26.62
N MET A 731 -14.32 1.90 -27.78
CA MET A 731 -14.61 2.61 -29.03
C MET A 731 -15.75 1.98 -29.84
N GLY A 732 -16.35 0.88 -29.37
CA GLY A 732 -17.38 0.13 -30.09
C GLY A 732 -16.87 -0.61 -31.32
N ILE A 733 -15.55 -0.81 -31.44
CA ILE A 733 -14.91 -1.48 -32.57
C ILE A 733 -14.83 -2.99 -32.32
N LYS A 734 -15.31 -3.77 -33.29
CA LYS A 734 -15.18 -5.24 -33.30
C LYS A 734 -14.16 -5.64 -34.36
N ILE A 735 -13.43 -6.72 -34.08
CA ILE A 735 -12.45 -7.31 -34.99
C ILE A 735 -12.74 -8.79 -35.19
N ASP A 736 -12.23 -9.35 -36.29
CA ASP A 736 -12.32 -10.78 -36.57
C ASP A 736 -11.56 -11.62 -35.54
N LYS A 737 -11.95 -12.90 -35.42
CA LYS A 737 -11.22 -13.91 -34.66
C LYS A 737 -10.73 -14.97 -35.62
N LEU A 738 -9.46 -15.35 -35.51
CA LEU A 738 -8.91 -16.47 -36.28
C LEU A 738 -9.73 -17.73 -36.04
N THR A 739 -10.14 -18.38 -37.12
CA THR A 739 -10.73 -19.73 -37.08
C THR A 739 -9.67 -20.74 -36.62
N ASN A 740 -10.11 -21.92 -36.17
CA ASN A 740 -9.18 -22.98 -35.76
C ASN A 740 -8.22 -23.36 -36.88
N ARG A 741 -8.71 -23.42 -38.12
CA ARG A 741 -7.89 -23.72 -39.30
C ARG A 741 -6.84 -22.64 -39.57
N GLN A 742 -7.19 -21.35 -39.43
CA GLN A 742 -6.22 -20.27 -39.59
C GLN A 742 -5.13 -20.29 -38.50
N LYS A 743 -5.48 -20.64 -37.26
CA LYS A 743 -4.48 -20.82 -36.19
C LYS A 743 -3.54 -21.98 -36.48
N GLU A 744 -4.08 -23.10 -36.95
CA GLU A 744 -3.30 -24.27 -37.35
C GLU A 744 -2.33 -23.92 -38.48
N TYR A 745 -2.84 -23.31 -39.56
CA TYR A 745 -2.05 -22.85 -40.71
C TYR A 745 -0.89 -21.92 -40.29
N LEU A 746 -1.16 -20.92 -39.43
CA LEU A 746 -0.12 -19.99 -38.94
C LEU A 746 0.89 -20.64 -37.98
N SER A 747 0.58 -21.81 -37.43
CA SER A 747 1.42 -22.54 -36.48
C SER A 747 2.24 -23.68 -37.10
N THR A 748 1.98 -24.01 -38.37
CA THR A 748 2.67 -25.08 -39.08
C THR A 748 3.55 -24.52 -40.20
N TRP A 749 4.73 -25.09 -40.37
CA TRP A 749 5.61 -24.81 -41.52
C TRP A 749 5.31 -25.74 -42.71
N GLN A 750 4.46 -26.75 -42.51
CA GLN A 750 4.18 -27.81 -43.47
C GLN A 750 3.17 -27.38 -44.55
N GLU A 751 2.53 -26.24 -44.35
CA GLU A 751 1.61 -25.63 -45.32
C GLU A 751 2.19 -24.29 -45.75
N GLY A 752 2.70 -24.23 -46.97
CA GLY A 752 3.29 -23.06 -47.59
C GLY A 752 3.39 -23.30 -49.10
N THR A 753 3.52 -22.25 -49.89
CA THR A 753 3.79 -22.36 -51.34
C THR A 753 5.11 -23.06 -51.62
#